data_AF-A0A8T7CYG1-F1
#
_entry.id   AF-A0A8T7CYG1-F1
#
_cell.length_a   1.000
_cell.length_b   1.000
_cell.length_c   1.000
_cell.angle_alpha   90.00
_cell.angle_beta   90.00
_cell.angle_gamma   90.00
#
_symmetry.space_group_name_H-M   'P 1'
#
loop_
_entity.id
_entity.type
_entity.pdbx_description
1 polymer ?
#
loop_
_entity_poly.entity_id
_entity_poly.type
_entity_poly.pdbx_seq_one_letter_code
_entity_poly.pdbx_strand_id
1 'polypeptide(L)'
;MNMRLALTLICVFLLSGCPTGGSDQDLPPPPIPPIPPAVKAVTPDSFLTFDNTYTVAGRSLTDTAAYASAYHAAVDPNDRRTTMAGFKAVNGFDAGVSAHITFRDSKDLGYGRDMYARKRSDGSIAIYVDNYLVAPEGADATQYGPINLDAAMAQDARFHETTNAIEFSPIDESDPTSEKIVKMFTYGRPDANGRQTRLEFSDLDGRGAKSMPTPCFACHGGVMYPLDDDGSFPLITLRSAKMNILDPITFEFAAMTESEQQVGIKNINKLVFDHYVEMDSRAETNRGKWSNRYALELAAGPYGDDFSVDTYDESFVPAGWRRNSERPDGVETLYKEVVEPHCSTCHSLRGNSTAENIDDASAGGLANAVTFSSYERFISYNDDIIKRVYQQGRMPASLLNYSRFWNDPAGPPSLLATFLQGFDLFDRNGNVTRPGRPAAVPGASRRVSSPVIQDAAASVLTSNFSWRIVSSPANASASLSNANSSAVSLSGADGVYVLALTASNSRGNETQQITLTLDSTLVPKPHELDFATDVRDVLNTPGANRSCSSCHNAGSEFTGIPVFFDDNNPDLYKDVLERVNFADPENSQLLRKPANLQHGGGIVLDRAVAEENAKFNTLINWIRNGAPCGSDPQFCN
;
A
#
# COMPACT_ATOMS: atom_id res chain seq x y z
N MET A 1 58.22 46.94 5.47
CA MET A 1 59.68 47.17 5.50
C MET A 1 60.35 45.84 5.87
N ASN A 2 61.28 45.36 5.04
CA ASN A 2 62.29 44.28 5.19
C ASN A 2 62.00 43.08 6.14
N MET A 3 61.93 41.83 5.63
CA MET A 3 63.06 40.88 5.42
C MET A 3 63.75 40.45 6.75
N ARG A 4 63.49 39.24 7.26
CA ARG A 4 64.05 37.91 6.89
C ARG A 4 65.52 37.69 7.31
N LEU A 5 65.77 36.73 8.21
CA LEU A 5 66.80 35.65 8.23
C LEU A 5 66.93 35.10 9.69
N ALA A 6 67.58 33.97 10.01
CA ALA A 6 67.48 32.57 9.52
C ALA A 6 68.48 31.65 10.27
N LEU A 7 68.10 30.38 10.53
CA LEU A 7 68.94 29.16 10.60
C LEU A 7 67.99 27.93 10.78
N THR A 8 68.10 26.71 10.22
CA THR A 8 69.02 25.96 9.33
C THR A 8 69.77 24.79 10.01
N LEU A 9 70.14 23.75 9.23
CA LEU A 9 70.45 22.33 9.59
C LEU A 9 69.20 21.51 9.95
N ILE A 10 69.08 20.18 9.77
CA ILE A 10 69.68 19.10 8.91
C ILE A 10 68.57 18.01 8.83
N CYS A 11 68.18 17.29 7.75
CA CYS A 11 68.75 16.78 6.47
C CYS A 11 69.21 15.30 6.51
N VAL A 12 68.55 14.41 5.76
CA VAL A 12 69.06 13.18 5.11
C VAL A 12 68.01 12.63 4.12
N PHE A 13 68.44 11.95 3.05
CA PHE A 13 67.62 11.43 1.95
C PHE A 13 67.38 9.91 2.04
N LEU A 14 66.33 9.39 1.38
CA LEU A 14 66.50 8.50 0.19
C LEU A 14 65.17 8.23 -0.56
N LEU A 15 65.28 7.63 -1.74
CA LEU A 15 64.23 7.44 -2.76
C LEU A 15 64.08 5.95 -3.14
N SER A 16 63.03 5.66 -3.92
CA SER A 16 62.77 4.46 -4.74
C SER A 16 62.18 3.22 -4.05
N GLY A 17 61.36 2.47 -4.81
CA GLY A 17 60.77 1.20 -4.40
C GLY A 17 59.28 1.06 -4.72
N CYS A 18 58.94 0.75 -5.98
CA CYS A 18 57.60 0.24 -6.34
C CYS A 18 57.75 -1.05 -7.15
N PRO A 19 57.28 -2.20 -6.61
CA PRO A 19 57.04 -3.41 -7.38
C PRO A 19 55.59 -3.94 -7.20
N THR A 20 54.84 -3.89 -8.30
CA THR A 20 53.93 -4.97 -8.76
C THR A 20 53.10 -5.79 -7.74
N GLY A 21 51.80 -5.49 -7.67
CA GLY A 21 50.69 -6.45 -7.89
C GLY A 21 50.53 -7.69 -7.00
N GLY A 22 49.37 -7.80 -6.34
CA GLY A 22 48.91 -9.05 -5.72
C GLY A 22 47.52 -8.94 -5.07
N SER A 23 46.53 -9.58 -5.71
CA SER A 23 45.19 -10.00 -5.19
C SER A 23 44.32 -9.02 -4.41
N ASP A 24 43.05 -8.97 -4.79
CA ASP A 24 41.96 -8.36 -4.02
C ASP A 24 41.82 -8.98 -2.60
N GLN A 25 41.59 -8.11 -1.63
CA GLN A 25 41.15 -8.43 -0.28
C GLN A 25 40.08 -7.41 0.08
N ASP A 26 38.83 -7.84 0.20
CA ASP A 26 37.72 -6.97 0.57
C ASP A 26 37.97 -6.32 1.93
N LEU A 27 38.22 -5.01 1.93
CA LEU A 27 38.10 -4.20 3.14
C LEU A 27 36.60 -4.07 3.44
N PRO A 28 36.11 -4.55 4.59
CA PRO A 28 34.69 -4.42 4.90
C PRO A 28 34.29 -2.93 4.96
N PRO A 29 33.07 -2.57 4.52
CA PRO A 29 32.61 -1.19 4.57
C PRO A 29 32.69 -0.66 6.01
N PRO A 30 32.96 0.65 6.18
CA PRO A 30 33.05 1.24 7.51
C PRO A 30 31.74 0.99 8.29
N PRO A 31 31.82 0.63 9.59
CA PRO A 31 30.64 0.29 10.36
C PRO A 31 29.67 1.47 10.38
N ILE A 32 28.43 1.21 9.94
CA ILE A 32 27.35 2.19 9.95
C ILE A 32 27.21 2.73 11.37
N PRO A 33 27.24 4.07 11.59
CA PRO A 33 27.06 4.62 12.93
C PRO A 33 25.71 4.17 13.50
N PRO A 34 25.64 3.79 14.80
CA PRO A 34 24.40 3.27 15.37
C PRO A 34 23.31 4.32 15.25
N ILE A 35 22.26 3.99 14.48
CA ILE A 35 21.09 4.84 14.29
C ILE A 35 20.55 5.20 15.68
N PRO A 36 20.33 6.50 15.99
CA PRO A 36 19.75 6.90 17.27
C PRO A 36 18.44 6.12 17.50
N PRO A 37 18.18 5.62 18.73
CA PRO A 37 16.95 4.88 18.99
C PRO A 37 15.77 5.78 18.70
N ALA A 38 15.05 5.48 17.60
CA ALA A 38 13.94 6.29 17.14
C ALA A 38 12.95 6.51 18.29
N VAL A 39 12.53 7.76 18.48
CA VAL A 39 11.46 8.08 19.43
C VAL A 39 10.22 7.35 18.93
N LYS A 40 9.90 6.20 19.54
CA LYS A 40 8.78 5.33 19.11
C LYS A 40 7.55 6.19 18.87
N ALA A 41 7.19 6.33 17.60
CA ALA A 41 6.25 7.35 17.18
C ALA A 41 4.89 7.11 17.86
N VAL A 42 4.23 8.19 18.25
CA VAL A 42 2.86 8.13 18.78
C VAL A 42 1.82 8.22 17.64
N THR A 43 2.31 8.20 16.40
CA THR A 43 1.61 7.87 15.16
C THR A 43 2.04 6.46 14.73
N PRO A 44 1.29 5.77 13.86
CA PRO A 44 1.74 4.50 13.29
C PRO A 44 3.04 4.62 12.49
N ASP A 45 3.66 3.47 12.24
CA ASP A 45 4.92 3.32 11.49
C ASP A 45 4.67 2.41 10.27
N SER A 46 3.64 2.76 9.50
CA SER A 46 3.10 1.94 8.41
C SER A 46 2.72 2.76 7.17
N PHE A 47 3.29 3.95 7.01
CA PHE A 47 3.07 4.79 5.84
C PHE A 47 3.82 4.24 4.62
N LEU A 48 3.26 4.48 3.43
CA LEU A 48 3.74 3.92 2.15
C LEU A 48 3.91 2.38 2.16
N THR A 49 3.15 1.68 3.01
CA THR A 49 3.13 0.20 3.09
C THR A 49 1.77 -0.37 2.70
N PHE A 50 1.72 -1.68 2.45
CA PHE A 50 0.50 -2.39 2.09
C PHE A 50 -0.16 -3.04 3.32
N ASP A 51 -1.48 -2.88 3.44
CA ASP A 51 -2.28 -3.55 4.48
C ASP A 51 -2.17 -5.10 4.42
N ASN A 52 -1.85 -5.65 3.23
CA ASN A 52 -1.42 -7.04 3.08
C ASN A 52 0.12 -7.09 3.06
N THR A 53 0.73 -7.53 4.16
CA THR A 53 2.18 -7.81 4.20
C THR A 53 2.40 -9.31 4.08
N TYR A 54 3.12 -9.73 3.04
CA TYR A 54 3.52 -11.13 2.86
C TYR A 54 4.69 -11.44 3.78
N THR A 55 4.38 -11.63 5.06
CA THR A 55 5.37 -11.70 6.13
C THR A 55 5.51 -13.12 6.66
N VAL A 56 6.52 -13.86 6.20
CA VAL A 56 6.80 -15.23 6.66
C VAL A 56 7.85 -15.20 7.76
N ALA A 57 7.54 -15.78 8.92
CA ALA A 57 8.41 -15.82 10.10
C ALA A 57 9.00 -14.43 10.50
N GLY A 58 8.21 -13.35 10.33
CA GLY A 58 8.63 -11.98 10.63
C GLY A 58 9.46 -11.30 9.55
N ARG A 59 9.60 -11.88 8.35
CA ARG A 59 10.30 -11.29 7.20
C ARG A 59 9.33 -11.02 6.05
N SER A 60 9.36 -9.81 5.50
CA SER A 60 8.61 -9.48 4.28
C SER A 60 9.19 -10.21 3.07
N LEU A 61 8.32 -10.73 2.20
CA LEU A 61 8.69 -11.30 0.90
C LEU A 61 8.68 -10.23 -0.21
N THR A 62 7.88 -9.16 -0.05
CA THR A 62 7.73 -8.05 -1.01
C THR A 62 8.44 -6.78 -0.54
N ASP A 63 9.37 -6.90 0.40
CA ASP A 63 10.24 -5.80 0.81
C ASP A 63 11.69 -6.27 1.04
N THR A 64 12.38 -6.60 -0.06
CA THR A 64 13.74 -7.18 -0.03
C THR A 64 14.57 -6.72 -1.24
N ALA A 65 15.90 -6.86 -1.15
CA ALA A 65 16.79 -6.57 -2.28
C ALA A 65 16.47 -7.44 -3.49
N ALA A 66 16.28 -8.76 -3.28
CA ALA A 66 15.91 -9.69 -4.35
C ALA A 66 14.61 -9.27 -5.08
N TYR A 67 13.64 -8.73 -4.34
CA TYR A 67 12.39 -8.21 -4.92
C TYR A 67 12.65 -7.01 -5.85
N ALA A 68 13.51 -6.07 -5.43
CA ALA A 68 13.90 -4.91 -6.25
C ALA A 68 14.78 -5.29 -7.45
N SER A 69 15.72 -6.23 -7.28
CA SER A 69 16.55 -6.71 -8.39
C SER A 69 15.70 -7.46 -9.44
N ALA A 70 14.76 -8.31 -9.01
CA ALA A 70 13.81 -9.00 -9.90
C ALA A 70 12.88 -8.01 -10.61
N TYR A 71 12.38 -6.98 -9.91
CA TYR A 71 11.61 -5.90 -10.53
C TYR A 71 12.39 -5.21 -11.64
N HIS A 72 13.62 -4.75 -11.35
CA HIS A 72 14.45 -4.06 -12.32
C HIS A 72 14.83 -4.94 -13.51
N ALA A 73 15.09 -6.23 -13.30
CA ALA A 73 15.31 -7.20 -14.38
C ALA A 73 14.09 -7.32 -15.31
N ALA A 74 12.86 -7.25 -14.76
CA ALA A 74 11.63 -7.31 -15.54
C ALA A 74 11.30 -6.01 -16.30
N VAL A 75 11.61 -4.82 -15.74
CA VAL A 75 11.25 -3.53 -16.37
C VAL A 75 12.36 -2.88 -17.19
N ASP A 76 13.62 -3.25 -16.97
CA ASP A 76 14.80 -2.73 -17.67
C ASP A 76 15.82 -3.86 -17.99
N PRO A 77 15.42 -4.93 -18.72
CA PRO A 77 16.25 -6.13 -18.96
C PRO A 77 17.55 -5.88 -19.75
N ASN A 78 17.74 -4.66 -20.25
CA ASN A 78 18.92 -4.21 -21.01
C ASN A 78 19.77 -3.18 -20.21
N ASP A 79 19.47 -2.96 -18.92
CA ASP A 79 20.14 -2.02 -18.00
C ASP A 79 20.27 -0.56 -18.48
N ARG A 80 19.39 -0.14 -19.39
CA ARG A 80 19.43 1.18 -20.06
C ARG A 80 18.97 2.32 -19.14
N ARG A 81 18.37 2.00 -17.99
CA ARG A 81 17.85 2.90 -16.96
C ARG A 81 18.55 2.69 -15.61
N THR A 82 19.81 2.26 -15.64
CA THR A 82 20.70 2.20 -14.47
C THR A 82 21.15 3.59 -13.99
N THR A 83 21.00 4.63 -14.82
CA THR A 83 21.29 6.03 -14.48
C THR A 83 20.20 6.96 -15.01
N MET A 84 20.06 8.14 -14.38
CA MET A 84 19.06 9.12 -14.82
C MET A 84 19.34 9.63 -16.24
N ALA A 85 20.62 9.73 -16.62
CA ALA A 85 21.02 10.06 -18.00
C ALA A 85 20.55 8.99 -18.99
N GLY A 86 20.69 7.70 -18.64
CA GLY A 86 20.15 6.59 -19.43
C GLY A 86 18.64 6.68 -19.61
N PHE A 87 17.89 6.95 -18.54
CA PHE A 87 16.44 7.18 -18.63
C PHE A 87 16.06 8.36 -19.53
N LYS A 88 16.75 9.51 -19.39
CA LYS A 88 16.49 10.69 -20.24
C LYS A 88 16.75 10.38 -21.72
N ALA A 89 17.83 9.67 -22.04
CA ALA A 89 18.17 9.25 -23.41
C ALA A 89 17.20 8.20 -23.99
N VAL A 90 16.89 7.13 -23.25
CA VAL A 90 15.95 6.07 -23.66
C VAL A 90 14.56 6.64 -23.97
N ASN A 91 14.12 7.60 -23.16
CA ASN A 91 12.84 8.29 -23.35
C ASN A 91 12.92 9.54 -24.23
N GLY A 92 14.10 9.87 -24.79
CA GLY A 92 14.30 10.91 -25.80
C GLY A 92 14.12 12.34 -25.30
N PHE A 93 14.31 12.61 -24.01
CA PHE A 93 14.18 13.95 -23.42
C PHE A 93 15.15 14.97 -24.01
N ASP A 94 16.25 14.51 -24.63
CA ASP A 94 17.20 15.35 -25.40
C ASP A 94 16.53 16.07 -26.59
N ALA A 95 15.39 15.56 -27.08
CA ALA A 95 14.56 16.17 -28.10
C ALA A 95 13.43 17.07 -27.54
N GLY A 96 13.51 17.44 -26.26
CA GLY A 96 12.54 18.31 -25.59
C GLY A 96 11.40 17.58 -24.86
N VAL A 97 10.58 18.38 -24.17
CA VAL A 97 9.48 17.95 -23.28
C VAL A 97 8.11 18.29 -23.86
N SER A 98 7.07 17.59 -23.42
CA SER A 98 5.66 17.88 -23.73
C SER A 98 5.01 18.79 -22.69
N ALA A 99 5.47 18.73 -21.43
CA ALA A 99 5.08 19.66 -20.37
C ALA A 99 6.18 19.75 -19.30
N HIS A 100 6.21 20.86 -18.58
CA HIS A 100 7.09 21.12 -17.43
C HIS A 100 6.33 21.97 -16.40
N ILE A 101 6.46 21.64 -15.12
CA ILE A 101 5.87 22.37 -13.98
C ILE A 101 6.82 22.32 -12.77
N THR A 102 6.76 23.33 -11.90
CA THR A 102 7.59 23.44 -10.68
C THR A 102 6.72 23.88 -9.50
N PHE A 103 6.48 22.99 -8.56
CA PHE A 103 5.51 23.15 -7.48
C PHE A 103 5.99 22.50 -6.18
N ARG A 104 5.44 22.88 -5.02
CA ARG A 104 5.58 22.07 -3.80
C ARG A 104 4.34 21.20 -3.64
N ASP A 105 4.56 19.90 -3.52
CA ASP A 105 3.52 18.94 -3.22
C ASP A 105 3.21 18.99 -1.74
N SER A 106 2.02 19.46 -1.39
CA SER A 106 1.68 19.72 0.02
C SER A 106 0.98 18.56 0.71
N LYS A 107 0.76 17.42 0.05
CA LYS A 107 0.01 16.27 0.60
C LYS A 107 0.72 14.91 0.50
N ASP A 108 1.41 14.59 -0.59
CA ASP A 108 2.04 13.27 -0.78
C ASP A 108 3.35 13.18 0.03
N LEU A 109 4.40 13.89 -0.41
CA LEU A 109 5.75 13.80 0.20
C LEU A 109 6.30 15.13 0.74
N GLY A 110 5.70 16.29 0.46
CA GLY A 110 6.17 17.58 1.01
C GLY A 110 7.34 18.24 0.26
N TYR A 111 7.90 17.58 -0.75
CA TYR A 111 9.02 18.08 -1.56
C TYR A 111 8.63 19.25 -2.46
N GLY A 112 9.60 20.10 -2.75
CA GLY A 112 9.59 20.90 -3.97
C GLY A 112 9.89 19.96 -5.12
N ARG A 113 9.08 20.00 -6.17
CA ARG A 113 9.09 19.06 -7.28
C ARG A 113 9.27 19.84 -8.58
N ASP A 114 10.31 19.49 -9.33
CA ASP A 114 10.52 20.01 -10.68
C ASP A 114 10.24 18.87 -11.68
N MET A 115 9.07 18.92 -12.32
CA MET A 115 8.47 17.79 -13.02
C MET A 115 8.42 18.01 -14.53
N TYR A 116 8.95 17.05 -15.27
CA TYR A 116 9.06 17.07 -16.73
C TYR A 116 8.35 15.85 -17.32
N ALA A 117 7.42 16.08 -18.26
CA ALA A 117 6.68 15.02 -18.94
C ALA A 117 6.92 15.04 -20.45
N ARG A 118 6.88 13.86 -21.08
CA ARG A 118 7.09 13.67 -22.52
C ARG A 118 6.22 12.55 -23.07
N LYS A 119 5.46 12.85 -24.12
CA LYS A 119 4.80 11.85 -24.98
C LYS A 119 5.71 11.49 -26.15
N ARG A 120 5.88 10.20 -26.42
CA ARG A 120 6.65 9.67 -27.55
C ARG A 120 5.77 9.48 -28.78
N SER A 121 6.40 9.35 -29.95
CA SER A 121 5.70 9.10 -31.22
C SER A 121 5.04 7.72 -31.30
N ASP A 122 5.46 6.77 -30.46
CA ASP A 122 4.85 5.45 -30.24
C ASP A 122 3.70 5.49 -29.20
N GLY A 123 3.31 6.68 -28.74
CA GLY A 123 2.26 6.88 -27.74
C GLY A 123 2.71 6.65 -26.29
N SER A 124 3.90 6.07 -26.06
CA SER A 124 4.44 5.88 -24.71
C SER A 124 4.66 7.21 -24.00
N ILE A 125 4.51 7.23 -22.69
CA ILE A 125 4.65 8.43 -21.86
C ILE A 125 5.82 8.23 -20.91
N ALA A 126 6.63 9.26 -20.70
CA ALA A 126 7.66 9.29 -19.68
C ALA A 126 7.56 10.58 -18.86
N ILE A 127 7.69 10.48 -17.55
CA ILE A 127 7.68 11.58 -16.60
C ILE A 127 8.88 11.41 -15.67
N TYR A 128 9.55 12.49 -15.31
CA TYR A 128 10.46 12.50 -14.17
C TYR A 128 10.28 13.74 -13.31
N VAL A 129 10.66 13.62 -12.05
CA VAL A 129 10.53 14.64 -11.01
C VAL A 129 11.84 14.71 -10.25
N ASP A 130 12.52 15.84 -10.33
CA ASP A 130 13.65 16.15 -9.46
C ASP A 130 13.07 16.69 -8.12
N ASN A 131 13.32 15.97 -7.01
CA ASN A 131 12.75 16.29 -5.69
C ASN A 131 13.75 17.08 -4.83
N TYR A 132 13.31 18.20 -4.26
CA TYR A 132 14.11 19.10 -3.45
C TYR A 132 13.60 19.13 -2.00
N LEU A 133 14.53 18.96 -1.06
CA LEU A 133 14.29 18.89 0.38
C LEU A 133 15.22 19.85 1.15
N VAL A 134 14.63 20.82 1.84
CA VAL A 134 15.28 21.71 2.80
C VAL A 134 14.75 21.40 4.19
N ALA A 135 15.34 20.39 4.84
CA ALA A 135 14.93 19.94 6.17
C ALA A 135 16.13 19.75 7.13
N PRO A 136 15.92 19.81 8.45
CA PRO A 136 16.92 19.38 9.43
C PRO A 136 17.32 17.91 9.27
N GLU A 137 18.53 17.57 9.70
CA GLU A 137 18.98 16.17 9.76
C GLU A 137 18.08 15.35 10.71
N GLY A 138 17.54 14.23 10.22
CA GLY A 138 16.60 13.39 10.96
C GLY A 138 15.14 13.88 11.00
N ALA A 139 14.78 14.87 10.18
CA ALA A 139 13.38 15.27 9.97
C ALA A 139 12.59 14.20 9.19
N ASP A 140 11.25 14.27 9.29
CA ASP A 140 10.31 13.47 8.50
C ASP A 140 9.34 14.38 7.71
N ALA A 141 8.53 13.77 6.83
CA ALA A 141 7.64 14.49 5.92
C ALA A 141 6.66 15.49 6.60
N THR A 142 6.43 15.36 7.93
CA THR A 142 5.58 16.30 8.69
C THR A 142 6.24 17.67 8.92
N GLN A 143 7.56 17.76 8.77
CA GLN A 143 8.36 18.97 9.03
C GLN A 143 8.74 19.74 7.75
N TYR A 144 8.39 19.22 6.58
CA TYR A 144 8.82 19.77 5.28
C TYR A 144 8.02 21.05 4.94
N GLY A 145 8.71 22.18 4.78
CA GLY A 145 8.08 23.51 4.63
C GLY A 145 8.07 24.08 3.21
N PRO A 146 7.41 25.25 3.00
CA PRO A 146 7.35 25.94 1.71
C PRO A 146 8.71 26.27 1.08
N ILE A 147 9.77 26.42 1.89
CA ILE A 147 11.16 26.62 1.44
C ILE A 147 11.69 25.52 0.50
N ASN A 148 11.07 24.34 0.49
CA ASN A 148 11.37 23.31 -0.51
C ASN A 148 11.03 23.78 -1.94
N LEU A 149 10.02 24.64 -2.12
CA LEU A 149 9.69 25.26 -3.40
C LEU A 149 10.80 26.20 -3.87
N ASP A 150 11.33 27.04 -2.98
CA ASP A 150 12.43 27.96 -3.31
C ASP A 150 13.66 27.19 -3.81
N ALA A 151 13.97 26.04 -3.19
CA ALA A 151 15.05 25.15 -3.62
C ALA A 151 14.80 24.50 -5.00
N ALA A 152 13.55 24.12 -5.30
CA ALA A 152 13.17 23.58 -6.61
C ALA A 152 13.21 24.65 -7.70
N MET A 153 12.69 25.86 -7.44
CA MET A 153 12.77 27.00 -8.36
C MET A 153 14.21 27.45 -8.64
N ALA A 154 15.10 27.31 -7.66
CA ALA A 154 16.53 27.57 -7.82
C ALA A 154 17.31 26.40 -8.44
N GLN A 155 16.67 25.24 -8.63
CA GLN A 155 17.31 23.95 -8.98
C GLN A 155 18.55 23.67 -8.14
N ASP A 156 18.46 23.91 -6.82
CA ASP A 156 19.62 23.92 -5.93
C ASP A 156 20.09 22.49 -5.62
N ALA A 157 21.16 22.07 -6.30
CA ALA A 157 21.79 20.76 -6.17
C ALA A 157 22.27 20.41 -4.73
N ARG A 158 22.31 21.36 -3.79
CA ARG A 158 22.56 21.07 -2.36
C ARG A 158 21.37 20.40 -1.68
N PHE A 159 20.17 20.63 -2.20
CA PHE A 159 18.89 20.18 -1.65
C PHE A 159 18.16 19.17 -2.55
N HIS A 160 18.70 18.88 -3.74
CA HIS A 160 18.23 17.76 -4.57
C HIS A 160 18.48 16.43 -3.84
N GLU A 161 17.42 15.71 -3.54
CA GLU A 161 17.42 14.50 -2.71
C GLU A 161 17.35 13.21 -3.55
N THR A 162 16.41 13.18 -4.49
CA THR A 162 16.18 12.06 -5.41
C THR A 162 15.59 12.58 -6.72
N THR A 163 15.66 11.77 -7.76
CA THR A 163 14.80 11.91 -8.94
C THR A 163 13.91 10.68 -9.04
N ASN A 164 12.59 10.84 -8.95
CA ASN A 164 11.66 9.78 -9.31
C ASN A 164 11.38 9.85 -10.82
N ALA A 165 11.26 8.71 -11.48
CA ALA A 165 10.93 8.61 -12.89
C ALA A 165 9.93 7.48 -13.14
N ILE A 166 8.97 7.73 -14.02
CA ILE A 166 7.89 6.81 -14.37
C ILE A 166 7.74 6.81 -15.89
N GLU A 167 7.64 5.64 -16.50
CA GLU A 167 7.26 5.51 -17.91
C GLU A 167 6.10 4.52 -18.09
N PHE A 168 5.20 4.84 -19.01
CA PHE A 168 4.19 3.93 -19.54
C PHE A 168 4.67 3.51 -20.94
N SER A 169 5.30 2.34 -21.03
CA SER A 169 6.00 1.86 -22.22
C SER A 169 5.79 0.35 -22.43
N PRO A 170 5.99 -0.18 -23.65
CA PRO A 170 5.80 -1.61 -23.97
C PRO A 170 6.56 -2.51 -22.99
N ILE A 171 5.90 -3.58 -22.52
CA ILE A 171 6.49 -4.51 -21.55
C ILE A 171 7.75 -5.18 -22.10
N ASP A 172 7.70 -5.66 -23.34
CA ASP A 172 8.87 -6.11 -24.10
C ASP A 172 9.46 -4.91 -24.86
N GLU A 173 10.74 -4.61 -24.63
CA GLU A 173 11.42 -3.50 -25.31
C GLU A 173 11.72 -3.77 -26.79
N SER A 174 11.69 -5.04 -27.20
CA SER A 174 11.95 -5.50 -28.57
C SER A 174 10.68 -5.58 -29.43
N ASP A 175 9.51 -5.72 -28.79
CA ASP A 175 8.20 -5.64 -29.43
C ASP A 175 7.46 -4.34 -29.05
N PRO A 176 7.49 -3.30 -29.92
CA PRO A 176 6.75 -2.06 -29.70
C PRO A 176 5.23 -2.20 -29.81
N THR A 177 4.72 -3.38 -30.18
CA THR A 177 3.28 -3.72 -30.15
C THR A 177 2.86 -4.45 -28.87
N SER A 178 3.81 -4.80 -27.99
CA SER A 178 3.51 -5.42 -26.70
C SER A 178 2.79 -4.46 -25.74
N GLU A 179 2.03 -5.03 -24.80
CA GLU A 179 1.22 -4.28 -23.83
C GLU A 179 2.05 -3.26 -23.04
N LYS A 180 1.64 -1.99 -23.06
CA LYS A 180 2.29 -0.97 -22.22
C LYS A 180 1.98 -1.18 -20.74
N ILE A 181 3.01 -1.09 -19.90
CA ILE A 181 2.91 -1.13 -18.43
C ILE A 181 3.58 0.10 -17.81
N VAL A 182 3.26 0.39 -16.54
CA VAL A 182 3.88 1.50 -15.80
C VAL A 182 5.13 1.00 -15.06
N LYS A 183 6.29 1.46 -15.51
CA LYS A 183 7.62 1.15 -14.99
C LYS A 183 8.11 2.33 -14.15
N MET A 184 8.75 2.08 -13.01
CA MET A 184 9.10 3.09 -12.02
C MET A 184 10.55 2.97 -11.59
N PHE A 185 11.23 4.10 -11.45
CA PHE A 185 12.65 4.17 -11.10
C PHE A 185 12.86 5.30 -10.11
N THR A 186 13.73 5.10 -9.12
CA THR A 186 14.23 6.18 -8.26
C THR A 186 15.74 6.26 -8.43
N TYR A 187 16.25 7.47 -8.64
CA TYR A 187 17.67 7.76 -8.73
C TYR A 187 18.09 8.57 -7.51
N GLY A 188 19.23 8.21 -6.93
CA GLY A 188 19.84 8.96 -5.83
C GLY A 188 20.51 10.24 -6.31
N ARG A 189 20.87 11.10 -5.35
CA ARG A 189 21.58 12.37 -5.56
C ARG A 189 22.75 12.23 -6.56
N PRO A 190 23.05 13.28 -7.35
CA PRO A 190 24.20 13.28 -8.24
C PRO A 190 25.51 12.98 -7.50
N ASP A 191 26.33 12.07 -8.01
CA ASP A 191 27.68 11.84 -7.48
C ASP A 191 28.61 13.03 -7.78
N ALA A 192 29.88 12.96 -7.34
CA ALA A 192 30.87 14.03 -7.53
C ALA A 192 31.15 14.39 -9.00
N ASN A 193 30.68 13.59 -9.98
CA ASN A 193 30.75 13.84 -11.42
C ASN A 193 29.39 14.25 -12.02
N GLY A 194 28.37 14.51 -11.17
CA GLY A 194 27.01 14.84 -11.58
C GLY A 194 26.15 13.62 -11.97
N ARG A 195 26.62 12.39 -11.77
CA ARG A 195 25.94 11.18 -12.25
C ARG A 195 25.02 10.60 -11.18
N GLN A 196 23.73 10.56 -11.47
CA GLN A 196 22.72 9.89 -10.63
C GLN A 196 22.61 8.39 -10.99
N THR A 197 22.49 7.52 -9.98
CA THR A 197 22.39 6.05 -10.15
C THR A 197 21.04 5.54 -9.64
N ARG A 198 20.49 4.50 -10.27
CA ARG A 198 19.26 3.82 -9.85
C ARG A 198 19.43 3.22 -8.45
N LEU A 199 18.43 3.38 -7.59
CA LEU A 199 18.37 2.82 -6.24
C LEU A 199 17.49 1.57 -6.21
N GLU A 200 17.88 0.57 -5.41
CA GLU A 200 17.01 -0.58 -5.09
C GLU A 200 16.07 -0.30 -3.92
N PHE A 201 16.36 0.70 -3.09
CA PHE A 201 15.57 1.10 -1.93
C PHE A 201 15.42 2.62 -1.88
N SER A 202 14.29 3.10 -1.33
CA SER A 202 14.02 4.54 -1.15
C SER A 202 13.29 4.79 0.17
N ASP A 203 13.75 5.78 0.94
CA ASP A 203 13.01 6.33 2.10
C ASP A 203 12.34 7.64 1.66
N LEU A 204 11.08 7.56 1.27
CA LEU A 204 10.33 8.72 0.74
C LEU A 204 9.65 9.54 1.85
N ASP A 205 9.42 8.94 3.02
CA ASP A 205 8.60 9.47 4.12
C ASP A 205 9.38 9.77 5.42
N GLY A 206 10.66 9.39 5.51
CA GLY A 206 11.46 9.51 6.74
C GLY A 206 11.10 8.43 7.77
N ARG A 207 10.79 7.22 7.27
CA ARG A 207 10.31 6.05 8.04
C ARG A 207 10.97 4.75 7.56
N GLY A 208 12.25 4.81 7.22
CA GLY A 208 13.04 3.66 6.78
C GLY A 208 12.87 3.38 5.28
N ALA A 209 13.98 2.99 4.65
CA ALA A 209 14.03 2.73 3.22
C ALA A 209 13.26 1.46 2.85
N LYS A 210 12.38 1.58 1.85
CA LYS A 210 11.49 0.55 1.33
C LYS A 210 11.99 0.16 -0.07
N SER A 211 12.03 -1.13 -0.38
CA SER A 211 12.54 -1.64 -1.67
C SER A 211 11.65 -1.22 -2.85
N MET A 212 12.24 -1.00 -4.03
CA MET A 212 11.49 -0.70 -5.24
C MET A 212 10.73 -1.95 -5.73
N PRO A 213 9.49 -1.83 -6.25
CA PRO A 213 8.74 -0.59 -6.47
C PRO A 213 7.77 -0.24 -5.31
N THR A 214 7.84 -0.94 -4.17
CA THR A 214 6.88 -0.92 -3.06
C THR A 214 6.39 0.47 -2.63
N PRO A 215 7.25 1.46 -2.31
CA PRO A 215 6.78 2.77 -1.86
C PRO A 215 6.05 3.56 -2.95
N CYS A 216 6.37 3.32 -4.23
CA CYS A 216 5.69 3.96 -5.36
C CYS A 216 4.35 3.26 -5.67
N PHE A 217 4.32 1.92 -5.66
CA PHE A 217 3.11 1.14 -5.92
C PHE A 217 1.98 1.43 -4.91
N ALA A 218 2.31 1.86 -3.69
CA ALA A 218 1.35 2.30 -2.69
C ALA A 218 0.46 3.46 -3.19
N CYS A 219 1.06 4.54 -3.72
CA CYS A 219 0.37 5.72 -4.25
C CYS A 219 -0.13 5.54 -5.70
N HIS A 220 0.45 4.61 -6.45
CA HIS A 220 0.15 4.34 -7.87
C HIS A 220 -0.80 3.14 -8.11
N GLY A 221 -1.53 2.72 -7.07
CA GLY A 221 -2.59 1.71 -7.17
C GLY A 221 -2.14 0.26 -7.44
N GLY A 222 -0.84 -0.02 -7.41
CA GLY A 222 -0.25 -1.33 -7.68
C GLY A 222 -0.61 -2.40 -6.64
N VAL A 223 -0.56 -3.67 -7.03
CA VAL A 223 -0.90 -4.84 -6.20
C VAL A 223 0.32 -5.73 -6.06
N MET A 224 0.89 -5.75 -4.86
CA MET A 224 2.06 -6.56 -4.53
C MET A 224 1.67 -8.03 -4.31
N TYR A 225 2.49 -8.94 -4.83
CA TYR A 225 2.54 -10.36 -4.48
C TYR A 225 4.01 -10.78 -4.34
N PRO A 226 4.34 -11.88 -3.62
CA PRO A 226 5.69 -12.46 -3.59
C PRO A 226 6.25 -12.76 -4.98
N LEU A 227 7.56 -13.00 -5.11
CA LEU A 227 8.14 -13.45 -6.38
C LEU A 227 7.54 -14.79 -6.83
N ASP A 228 7.59 -15.03 -8.13
CA ASP A 228 7.26 -16.33 -8.72
C ASP A 228 8.31 -17.40 -8.30
N ASP A 229 7.99 -18.68 -8.38
CA ASP A 229 8.80 -19.75 -7.77
C ASP A 229 10.15 -19.97 -8.46
N ASP A 230 10.33 -19.43 -9.67
CA ASP A 230 11.62 -19.33 -10.38
C ASP A 230 12.46 -18.10 -9.97
N GLY A 231 11.93 -17.25 -9.08
CA GLY A 231 12.52 -15.99 -8.64
C GLY A 231 12.17 -14.79 -9.53
N SER A 232 11.34 -14.95 -10.56
CA SER A 232 10.91 -13.85 -11.42
C SER A 232 9.82 -12.97 -10.77
N PHE A 233 9.58 -11.79 -11.35
CA PHE A 233 8.70 -10.79 -10.77
C PHE A 233 7.28 -10.88 -11.36
N PRO A 234 6.20 -11.00 -10.54
CA PRO A 234 4.89 -11.40 -11.03
C PRO A 234 4.28 -10.48 -12.09
N LEU A 235 3.87 -11.06 -13.22
CA LEU A 235 3.29 -10.34 -14.34
C LEU A 235 1.98 -9.59 -13.98
N ILE A 236 1.18 -10.16 -13.07
CA ILE A 236 -0.03 -9.48 -12.55
C ILE A 236 0.33 -8.24 -11.70
N THR A 237 1.44 -8.28 -10.95
CA THR A 237 1.97 -7.12 -10.22
C THR A 237 2.51 -6.07 -11.19
N LEU A 238 3.28 -6.43 -12.24
CA LEU A 238 3.74 -5.48 -13.27
C LEU A 238 2.58 -4.75 -13.97
N ARG A 239 1.50 -5.46 -14.28
CA ARG A 239 0.31 -4.90 -14.95
C ARG A 239 -0.54 -3.99 -14.06
N SER A 240 -0.35 -4.01 -12.74
CA SER A 240 -1.29 -3.45 -11.76
C SER A 240 -1.17 -1.95 -11.49
N ALA A 241 0.00 -1.35 -11.75
CA ALA A 241 0.28 0.06 -11.45
C ALA A 241 -0.20 1.01 -12.57
N LYS A 242 -0.49 2.27 -12.20
CA LYS A 242 -0.93 3.35 -13.09
C LYS A 242 -0.13 4.63 -12.83
N MET A 243 -0.01 5.53 -13.80
CA MET A 243 0.30 6.93 -13.49
C MET A 243 -0.89 7.52 -12.70
N ASN A 244 -0.61 8.51 -11.84
CA ASN A 244 -1.65 9.17 -11.03
C ASN A 244 -1.88 10.59 -11.56
N ILE A 245 -3.07 11.14 -11.32
CA ILE A 245 -3.38 12.53 -11.65
C ILE A 245 -2.65 13.50 -10.73
N LEU A 246 -2.36 14.68 -11.26
CA LEU A 246 -1.96 15.86 -10.50
C LEU A 246 -3.23 16.56 -10.03
N ASP A 247 -3.35 16.76 -8.73
CA ASP A 247 -4.49 17.44 -8.10
C ASP A 247 -4.06 18.87 -7.66
N PRO A 248 -4.45 19.94 -8.37
CA PRO A 248 -3.93 21.29 -8.14
C PRO A 248 -4.22 21.85 -6.75
N ILE A 249 -5.34 21.46 -6.12
CA ILE A 249 -5.71 21.90 -4.76
C ILE A 249 -4.73 21.36 -3.68
N THR A 250 -3.79 20.52 -4.09
CA THR A 250 -2.73 19.95 -3.25
C THR A 250 -1.38 20.64 -3.43
N PHE A 251 -1.24 21.55 -4.39
CA PHE A 251 0.03 22.14 -4.75
C PHE A 251 0.17 23.55 -4.18
N GLU A 252 1.38 23.88 -3.75
CA GLU A 252 1.78 25.22 -3.35
C GLU A 252 2.68 25.78 -4.46
N PHE A 253 2.29 26.92 -5.04
CA PHE A 253 2.98 27.59 -6.15
C PHE A 253 3.66 28.88 -5.71
N ALA A 254 4.58 29.39 -6.54
CA ALA A 254 5.10 30.74 -6.35
C ALA A 254 4.02 31.77 -6.71
N ALA A 255 4.03 32.91 -6.01
CA ALA A 255 2.94 33.91 -6.01
C ALA A 255 2.67 34.64 -7.35
N MET A 256 3.24 34.17 -8.47
CA MET A 256 2.97 34.64 -9.83
C MET A 256 2.77 33.51 -10.86
N THR A 257 3.07 32.24 -10.52
CA THR A 257 3.22 31.17 -11.53
C THR A 257 2.04 30.21 -11.67
N GLU A 258 1.07 30.24 -10.76
CA GLU A 258 -0.02 29.25 -10.75
C GLU A 258 -0.81 29.23 -12.08
N SER A 259 -1.30 30.39 -12.52
CA SER A 259 -2.03 30.53 -13.79
C SER A 259 -1.18 30.20 -15.03
N GLU A 260 0.14 30.30 -14.92
CA GLU A 260 1.08 29.89 -15.98
C GLU A 260 1.26 28.36 -16.00
N GLN A 261 1.21 27.71 -14.83
CA GLN A 261 1.38 26.27 -14.67
C GLN A 261 0.09 25.46 -14.88
N GLN A 262 -1.11 26.03 -14.72
CA GLN A 262 -2.40 25.35 -14.96
C GLN A 262 -2.44 24.60 -16.31
N VAL A 263 -1.96 25.21 -17.40
CA VAL A 263 -1.85 24.58 -18.73
C VAL A 263 -0.85 23.40 -18.73
N GLY A 264 0.27 23.53 -18.02
CA GLY A 264 1.25 22.46 -17.85
C GLY A 264 0.69 21.26 -17.07
N ILE A 265 0.00 21.54 -15.96
CA ILE A 265 -0.68 20.52 -15.14
C ILE A 265 -1.78 19.83 -15.96
N LYS A 266 -2.61 20.58 -16.68
CA LYS A 266 -3.63 20.02 -17.57
C LYS A 266 -3.02 19.11 -18.64
N ASN A 267 -1.92 19.53 -19.27
CA ASN A 267 -1.25 18.71 -20.27
C ASN A 267 -0.73 17.40 -19.68
N ILE A 268 -0.20 17.39 -18.45
CA ILE A 268 0.20 16.16 -17.76
C ILE A 268 -1.02 15.31 -17.38
N ASN A 269 -2.08 15.91 -16.84
CA ASN A 269 -3.35 15.22 -16.54
C ASN A 269 -3.99 14.60 -17.80
N LYS A 270 -3.84 15.24 -18.96
CA LYS A 270 -4.26 14.65 -20.23
C LYS A 270 -3.37 13.48 -20.67
N LEU A 271 -2.06 13.51 -20.44
CA LEU A 271 -1.21 12.32 -20.67
C LEU A 271 -1.66 11.16 -19.76
N VAL A 272 -1.98 11.44 -18.50
CA VAL A 272 -2.50 10.46 -17.55
C VAL A 272 -3.88 9.93 -18.00
N PHE A 273 -4.79 10.78 -18.48
CA PHE A 273 -6.06 10.34 -19.05
C PHE A 273 -5.86 9.44 -20.29
N ASP A 274 -5.00 9.84 -21.23
CA ASP A 274 -4.68 9.07 -22.44
C ASP A 274 -4.17 7.65 -22.07
N HIS A 275 -3.39 7.51 -21.00
CA HIS A 275 -2.91 6.20 -20.52
C HIS A 275 -4.01 5.37 -19.83
N TYR A 276 -4.96 5.99 -19.12
CA TYR A 276 -6.12 5.28 -18.55
C TYR A 276 -7.03 4.70 -19.65
N VAL A 277 -7.12 5.37 -20.79
CA VAL A 277 -7.83 4.88 -21.98
C VAL A 277 -7.05 3.74 -22.65
N GLU A 278 -5.74 3.84 -22.80
CA GLU A 278 -4.93 2.75 -23.38
C GLU A 278 -4.91 1.50 -22.48
N MET A 279 -4.86 1.66 -21.15
CA MET A 279 -4.94 0.52 -20.22
C MET A 279 -6.30 -0.22 -20.26
N ASP A 280 -7.36 0.42 -20.75
CA ASP A 280 -8.69 -0.18 -20.86
C ASP A 280 -8.86 -1.02 -22.13
N SER A 281 -8.04 -0.81 -23.16
CA SER A 281 -8.04 -1.68 -24.35
C SER A 281 -7.49 -3.08 -24.08
N ARG A 282 -7.00 -3.34 -22.86
CA ARG A 282 -6.62 -4.67 -22.36
C ARG A 282 -7.88 -5.56 -22.29
N ALA A 283 -7.71 -6.83 -22.69
CA ALA A 283 -8.81 -7.80 -22.74
C ALA A 283 -9.49 -8.00 -21.37
N GLU A 284 -10.81 -8.13 -21.35
CA GLU A 284 -11.59 -8.41 -20.12
C GLU A 284 -11.17 -9.72 -19.45
N THR A 285 -10.58 -10.67 -20.17
CA THR A 285 -10.06 -11.93 -19.61
C THR A 285 -8.76 -11.77 -18.82
N ASN A 286 -8.11 -10.59 -18.84
CA ASN A 286 -6.91 -10.36 -18.06
C ASN A 286 -7.25 -10.37 -16.55
N ARG A 287 -6.66 -11.32 -15.80
CA ARG A 287 -6.80 -11.43 -14.34
C ARG A 287 -6.53 -10.07 -13.67
N GLY A 288 -7.55 -9.52 -13.01
CA GLY A 288 -7.46 -8.23 -12.32
C GLY A 288 -7.48 -7.01 -13.22
N LYS A 289 -8.10 -7.06 -14.41
CA LYS A 289 -8.35 -5.86 -15.22
C LYS A 289 -8.97 -4.76 -14.35
N TRP A 290 -8.36 -3.59 -14.38
CA TRP A 290 -8.75 -2.43 -13.56
C TRP A 290 -10.01 -1.73 -14.11
N SER A 291 -10.79 -1.11 -13.22
CA SER A 291 -11.90 -0.21 -13.59
C SER A 291 -11.39 1.23 -13.66
N ASN A 292 -11.31 1.79 -14.87
CA ASN A 292 -10.82 3.17 -15.08
C ASN A 292 -11.87 4.27 -14.84
N ARG A 293 -13.17 3.93 -14.77
CA ARG A 293 -14.29 4.88 -14.92
C ARG A 293 -14.16 6.11 -14.02
N TYR A 294 -13.93 5.89 -12.73
CA TYR A 294 -13.82 6.97 -11.75
C TYR A 294 -12.51 7.78 -11.91
N ALA A 295 -11.42 7.15 -12.34
CA ALA A 295 -10.16 7.86 -12.61
C ALA A 295 -10.22 8.70 -13.90
N LEU A 296 -10.99 8.28 -14.92
CA LEU A 296 -11.31 9.10 -16.09
C LEU A 296 -12.16 10.32 -15.70
N GLU A 297 -13.20 10.13 -14.89
CA GLU A 297 -14.06 11.22 -14.40
C GLU A 297 -13.26 12.26 -13.60
N LEU A 298 -12.41 11.83 -12.66
CA LEU A 298 -11.54 12.73 -11.89
C LEU A 298 -10.47 13.43 -12.75
N ALA A 299 -9.96 12.78 -13.80
CA ALA A 299 -8.92 13.35 -14.65
C ALA A 299 -9.43 14.41 -15.63
N ALA A 300 -10.65 14.24 -16.16
CA ALA A 300 -11.20 15.08 -17.22
C ALA A 300 -12.30 16.05 -16.78
N GLY A 301 -13.11 15.67 -15.77
CA GLY A 301 -14.25 16.45 -15.30
C GLY A 301 -13.89 17.89 -14.89
N PRO A 302 -12.85 18.11 -14.07
CA PRO A 302 -12.35 19.45 -13.72
C PRO A 302 -11.84 20.30 -14.90
N TYR A 303 -11.73 19.75 -16.11
CA TYR A 303 -11.33 20.45 -17.33
C TYR A 303 -12.42 20.43 -18.43
N GLY A 304 -13.66 20.11 -18.08
CA GLY A 304 -14.82 20.12 -18.98
C GLY A 304 -15.10 18.79 -19.71
N ASP A 305 -14.71 17.65 -19.12
CA ASP A 305 -14.83 16.27 -19.65
C ASP A 305 -13.99 15.96 -20.92
N ASP A 306 -13.59 16.96 -21.70
CA ASP A 306 -12.80 16.82 -22.95
C ASP A 306 -11.43 17.53 -22.92
N PHE A 307 -11.08 18.16 -21.78
CA PHE A 307 -9.92 19.05 -21.60
C PHE A 307 -9.97 20.37 -22.38
N SER A 308 -11.14 20.85 -22.78
CA SER A 308 -11.33 22.15 -23.45
C SER A 308 -11.03 23.36 -22.56
N VAL A 309 -11.18 23.25 -21.24
CA VAL A 309 -10.88 24.33 -20.28
C VAL A 309 -9.41 24.25 -19.85
N ASP A 310 -8.69 25.37 -19.79
CA ASP A 310 -7.27 25.41 -19.36
C ASP A 310 -7.08 25.45 -17.83
N THR A 311 -8.03 26.03 -17.10
CA THR A 311 -8.04 26.11 -15.64
C THR A 311 -8.75 24.91 -15.03
N TYR A 312 -8.21 24.36 -13.94
CA TYR A 312 -8.88 23.34 -13.12
C TYR A 312 -10.10 23.91 -12.38
N ASP A 313 -11.26 23.28 -12.51
CA ASP A 313 -12.47 23.62 -11.74
C ASP A 313 -12.41 23.04 -10.31
N GLU A 314 -11.96 23.86 -9.36
CA GLU A 314 -11.95 23.53 -7.93
C GLU A 314 -13.36 23.21 -7.37
N SER A 315 -14.44 23.62 -8.04
CA SER A 315 -15.82 23.33 -7.61
C SER A 315 -16.34 21.97 -8.09
N PHE A 316 -15.58 21.24 -8.91
CA PHE A 316 -15.99 19.95 -9.45
C PHE A 316 -16.33 18.93 -8.36
N VAL A 317 -17.45 18.22 -8.56
CA VAL A 317 -17.87 17.06 -7.75
C VAL A 317 -18.26 15.93 -8.72
N PRO A 318 -17.74 14.70 -8.56
CA PRO A 318 -18.15 13.52 -9.34
C PRO A 318 -19.64 13.18 -9.22
N ALA A 319 -20.24 12.57 -10.23
CA ALA A 319 -21.67 12.22 -10.26
C ALA A 319 -22.09 11.29 -9.10
N GLY A 320 -21.21 10.38 -8.66
CA GLY A 320 -21.43 9.53 -7.49
C GLY A 320 -21.39 10.26 -6.14
N TRP A 321 -20.99 11.53 -6.12
CA TRP A 321 -20.87 12.35 -4.90
C TRP A 321 -21.82 13.55 -4.86
N ARG A 322 -22.42 13.92 -6.00
CA ARG A 322 -23.45 14.96 -6.08
C ARG A 322 -24.69 14.60 -5.23
N ARG A 323 -25.32 15.61 -4.65
CA ARG A 323 -26.53 15.48 -3.84
C ARG A 323 -27.71 14.97 -4.67
N ASN A 324 -28.48 14.04 -4.08
CA ASN A 324 -29.77 13.59 -4.60
C ASN A 324 -30.81 13.52 -3.45
N SER A 325 -31.90 12.77 -3.61
CA SER A 325 -32.96 12.59 -2.60
C SER A 325 -32.70 11.47 -1.58
N GLU A 326 -31.64 10.68 -1.76
CA GLU A 326 -31.33 9.47 -0.98
C GLU A 326 -30.07 9.66 -0.13
N ARG A 327 -29.15 10.50 -0.59
CA ARG A 327 -27.92 10.92 0.11
C ARG A 327 -28.22 11.94 1.21
N PRO A 328 -27.48 11.93 2.33
CA PRO A 328 -27.62 12.91 3.40
C PRO A 328 -27.24 14.33 2.97
N ASP A 329 -27.75 15.32 3.71
CA ASP A 329 -27.26 16.70 3.65
C ASP A 329 -25.74 16.74 3.93
N GLY A 330 -25.02 17.59 3.19
CA GLY A 330 -23.57 17.74 3.33
C GLY A 330 -22.70 16.70 2.62
N VAL A 331 -23.28 15.78 1.82
CA VAL A 331 -22.50 14.76 1.06
C VAL A 331 -21.44 15.37 0.13
N GLU A 332 -21.72 16.53 -0.49
CA GLU A 332 -20.76 17.25 -1.34
C GLU A 332 -19.66 17.92 -0.50
N THR A 333 -19.99 18.41 0.70
CA THR A 333 -19.02 18.93 1.67
C THR A 333 -18.09 17.83 2.16
N LEU A 334 -18.63 16.65 2.51
CA LEU A 334 -17.84 15.45 2.84
C LEU A 334 -16.89 15.09 1.68
N TYR A 335 -17.35 15.20 0.43
CA TYR A 335 -16.49 14.97 -0.72
C TYR A 335 -15.32 15.97 -0.78
N LYS A 336 -15.60 17.29 -0.81
CA LYS A 336 -14.58 18.34 -0.99
C LYS A 336 -13.66 18.56 0.21
N GLU A 337 -14.12 18.30 1.43
CA GLU A 337 -13.32 18.50 2.66
C GLU A 337 -12.67 17.22 3.21
N VAL A 338 -13.10 16.03 2.78
CA VAL A 338 -12.53 14.75 3.24
C VAL A 338 -12.08 13.86 2.08
N VAL A 339 -13.00 13.44 1.21
CA VAL A 339 -12.76 12.29 0.33
C VAL A 339 -11.85 12.65 -0.84
N GLU A 340 -12.14 13.74 -1.54
CA GLU A 340 -11.25 14.31 -2.55
C GLU A 340 -9.87 14.63 -1.95
N PRO A 341 -9.74 15.48 -0.90
CA PRO A 341 -8.45 15.95 -0.48
C PRO A 341 -7.56 14.88 0.17
N HIS A 342 -8.10 13.76 0.65
CA HIS A 342 -7.35 12.76 1.41
C HIS A 342 -7.43 11.33 0.88
N CYS A 343 -8.40 10.96 0.03
CA CYS A 343 -8.67 9.57 -0.37
C CYS A 343 -8.69 9.34 -1.90
N SER A 344 -9.43 10.14 -2.66
CA SER A 344 -9.82 9.83 -4.06
C SER A 344 -8.64 9.54 -4.98
N THR A 345 -7.56 10.32 -4.88
CA THR A 345 -6.35 10.20 -5.72
C THR A 345 -5.65 8.85 -5.59
N CYS A 346 -5.71 8.19 -4.43
CA CYS A 346 -5.19 6.83 -4.26
C CYS A 346 -6.24 5.74 -4.51
N HIS A 347 -7.51 6.02 -4.18
CA HIS A 347 -8.59 5.04 -4.26
C HIS A 347 -9.12 4.83 -5.69
N SER A 348 -9.14 5.85 -6.54
CA SER A 348 -9.55 5.74 -7.95
C SER A 348 -8.68 4.78 -8.77
N LEU A 349 -7.40 4.61 -8.38
CA LEU A 349 -6.46 3.66 -8.98
C LEU A 349 -6.64 2.21 -8.50
N ARG A 350 -7.58 1.94 -7.58
CA ARG A 350 -7.93 0.60 -7.09
C ARG A 350 -9.10 0.00 -7.87
N GLY A 351 -9.50 -1.22 -7.49
CA GLY A 351 -10.67 -1.90 -8.05
C GLY A 351 -10.42 -2.72 -9.33
N ASN A 352 -11.46 -3.37 -9.84
CA ASN A 352 -11.45 -4.18 -11.06
C ASN A 352 -12.74 -4.06 -11.90
N SER A 353 -12.68 -4.37 -13.20
CA SER A 353 -13.81 -4.21 -14.13
C SER A 353 -14.96 -5.17 -13.85
N THR A 354 -14.68 -6.41 -13.45
CA THR A 354 -15.70 -7.41 -13.07
C THR A 354 -16.66 -6.85 -12.02
N ALA A 355 -16.10 -6.19 -11.00
CA ALA A 355 -16.83 -5.62 -9.88
C ALA A 355 -17.53 -4.29 -10.21
N GLU A 356 -17.14 -3.61 -11.29
CA GLU A 356 -17.74 -2.34 -11.74
C GLU A 356 -18.97 -2.55 -12.65
N ASN A 357 -19.11 -3.75 -13.22
CA ASN A 357 -20.21 -4.10 -14.13
C ASN A 357 -21.47 -4.61 -13.41
N ILE A 358 -21.51 -4.48 -12.08
CA ILE A 358 -22.64 -4.87 -11.24
C ILE A 358 -23.40 -3.61 -10.83
N ASP A 359 -24.71 -3.58 -11.09
CA ASP A 359 -25.60 -2.45 -10.80
C ASP A 359 -25.59 -2.11 -9.29
N ASP A 360 -25.42 -0.84 -8.95
CA ASP A 360 -25.46 -0.30 -7.59
C ASP A 360 -26.78 -0.63 -6.88
N ALA A 361 -27.90 -0.78 -7.63
CA ALA A 361 -29.20 -1.19 -7.10
C ALA A 361 -29.35 -2.71 -6.86
N SER A 362 -28.33 -3.51 -7.18
CA SER A 362 -28.34 -4.97 -7.02
C SER A 362 -27.58 -5.44 -5.77
N ALA A 363 -27.79 -6.70 -5.37
CA ALA A 363 -27.13 -7.31 -4.20
C ALA A 363 -25.59 -7.36 -4.27
N GLY A 364 -24.99 -7.05 -5.42
CA GLY A 364 -23.54 -6.96 -5.61
C GLY A 364 -23.01 -5.55 -5.90
N GLY A 365 -23.83 -4.49 -5.86
CA GLY A 365 -23.47 -3.11 -6.23
C GLY A 365 -22.28 -2.49 -5.44
N LEU A 366 -21.86 -3.14 -4.36
CA LEU A 366 -20.71 -2.74 -3.54
C LEU A 366 -19.40 -3.48 -3.89
N ALA A 367 -19.39 -4.35 -4.92
CA ALA A 367 -18.26 -5.20 -5.28
C ALA A 367 -16.93 -4.42 -5.46
N ASN A 368 -17.01 -3.26 -6.14
CA ASN A 368 -15.86 -2.41 -6.44
C ASN A 368 -15.73 -1.20 -5.50
N ALA A 369 -16.46 -1.18 -4.38
CA ALA A 369 -16.64 0.01 -3.56
C ALA A 369 -15.33 0.64 -3.03
N VAL A 370 -14.20 -0.09 -3.08
CA VAL A 370 -12.86 0.40 -2.71
C VAL A 370 -12.40 1.59 -3.56
N THR A 371 -13.01 1.84 -4.73
CA THR A 371 -12.74 3.05 -5.54
C THR A 371 -13.24 4.34 -4.91
N PHE A 372 -14.20 4.25 -3.97
CA PHE A 372 -14.95 5.40 -3.44
C PHE A 372 -15.60 6.27 -4.53
N SER A 373 -16.00 5.68 -5.65
CA SER A 373 -16.62 6.39 -6.78
C SER A 373 -17.99 6.99 -6.46
N SER A 374 -18.63 6.59 -5.36
CA SER A 374 -19.87 7.17 -4.86
C SER A 374 -19.95 7.18 -3.33
N TYR A 375 -20.84 8.00 -2.79
CA TYR A 375 -21.15 8.04 -1.35
C TYR A 375 -21.54 6.66 -0.81
N GLU A 376 -22.41 5.94 -1.52
CA GLU A 376 -22.93 4.62 -1.11
C GLU A 376 -21.80 3.59 -1.00
N ARG A 377 -20.88 3.63 -1.96
CA ARG A 377 -19.69 2.77 -1.99
C ARG A 377 -18.71 3.15 -0.87
N PHE A 378 -18.48 4.43 -0.63
CA PHE A 378 -17.65 4.91 0.48
C PHE A 378 -18.20 4.47 1.85
N ILE A 379 -19.46 4.81 2.15
CA ILE A 379 -20.04 4.55 3.48
C ILE A 379 -20.24 3.06 3.75
N SER A 380 -20.27 2.21 2.72
CA SER A 380 -20.26 0.75 2.90
C SER A 380 -19.05 0.23 3.70
N TYR A 381 -17.94 0.99 3.75
CA TYR A 381 -16.76 0.68 4.57
C TYR A 381 -16.80 1.28 5.98
N ASN A 382 -17.96 1.74 6.49
CA ASN A 382 -18.14 2.37 7.81
C ASN A 382 -17.16 1.87 8.90
N ASP A 383 -17.23 0.58 9.23
CA ASP A 383 -16.44 -0.02 10.31
C ASP A 383 -14.95 -0.13 9.96
N ASP A 384 -14.63 -0.35 8.69
CA ASP A 384 -13.26 -0.39 8.17
C ASP A 384 -12.64 1.02 8.17
N ILE A 385 -13.43 2.08 7.99
CA ILE A 385 -13.04 3.49 8.09
C ILE A 385 -12.79 3.85 9.57
N ILE A 386 -13.74 3.55 10.47
CA ILE A 386 -13.58 3.74 11.92
C ILE A 386 -12.29 3.05 12.39
N LYS A 387 -12.10 1.78 12.00
CA LYS A 387 -10.90 1.00 12.31
C LYS A 387 -9.63 1.63 11.75
N ARG A 388 -9.53 1.85 10.43
CA ARG A 388 -8.25 2.22 9.78
C ARG A 388 -7.88 3.69 9.98
N VAL A 389 -8.85 4.60 10.00
CA VAL A 389 -8.59 6.05 10.13
C VAL A 389 -8.45 6.46 11.61
N TYR A 390 -9.39 6.06 12.48
CA TYR A 390 -9.51 6.60 13.84
C TYR A 390 -8.87 5.73 14.92
N GLN A 391 -9.06 4.41 14.87
CA GLN A 391 -8.47 3.51 15.87
C GLN A 391 -7.00 3.21 15.55
N GLN A 392 -6.72 2.81 14.31
CA GLN A 392 -5.41 2.33 13.90
C GLN A 392 -4.51 3.41 13.28
N GLY A 393 -5.06 4.48 12.69
CA GLY A 393 -4.31 5.55 12.04
C GLY A 393 -3.52 5.13 10.78
N ARG A 394 -3.87 3.99 10.16
CA ARG A 394 -3.24 3.49 8.91
C ARG A 394 -3.66 4.27 7.66
N MET A 395 -4.74 5.04 7.76
CA MET A 395 -5.28 5.84 6.65
C MET A 395 -5.44 7.32 7.08
N PRO A 396 -5.18 8.29 6.18
CA PRO A 396 -4.53 8.15 4.87
C PRO A 396 -3.13 7.51 4.88
N ALA A 397 -2.72 6.89 3.77
CA ALA A 397 -1.52 6.03 3.72
C ALA A 397 -0.18 6.76 3.52
N SER A 398 -0.19 8.07 3.20
CA SER A 398 1.00 8.94 3.27
C SER A 398 1.09 9.60 4.66
N LEU A 399 2.31 9.68 5.22
CA LEU A 399 2.58 10.34 6.50
C LEU A 399 2.15 11.82 6.50
N LEU A 400 2.39 12.55 5.41
CA LEU A 400 2.03 13.97 5.29
C LEU A 400 0.52 14.15 5.15
N ASN A 401 -0.12 13.35 4.29
CA ASN A 401 -1.57 13.35 4.08
C ASN A 401 -2.31 13.02 5.40
N TYR A 402 -1.88 11.96 6.09
CA TYR A 402 -2.34 11.60 7.44
C TYR A 402 -2.16 12.75 8.44
N SER A 403 -0.99 13.39 8.42
CA SER A 403 -0.69 14.45 9.39
C SER A 403 -1.47 15.73 9.12
N ARG A 404 -1.82 16.04 7.87
CA ARG A 404 -2.73 17.14 7.51
C ARG A 404 -4.17 16.85 7.87
N PHE A 405 -4.70 15.67 7.52
CA PHE A 405 -6.05 15.25 7.95
C PHE A 405 -6.22 15.37 9.48
N TRP A 406 -5.20 14.95 10.23
CA TRP A 406 -5.17 15.02 11.69
C TRP A 406 -4.56 16.30 12.29
N ASN A 407 -4.35 17.35 11.50
CA ASN A 407 -3.83 18.64 11.99
C ASN A 407 -4.91 19.48 12.66
N ASP A 408 -6.13 19.46 12.12
CA ASP A 408 -7.32 20.03 12.74
C ASP A 408 -8.37 18.94 13.01
N PRO A 409 -8.39 18.36 14.23
CA PRO A 409 -9.41 17.37 14.61
C PRO A 409 -10.86 17.89 14.59
N ALA A 410 -11.10 19.20 14.61
CA ALA A 410 -12.42 19.80 14.54
C ALA A 410 -12.92 20.02 13.09
N GLY A 411 -12.00 19.99 12.12
CA GLY A 411 -12.29 20.01 10.68
C GLY A 411 -12.53 18.61 10.10
N PRO A 412 -11.78 18.17 9.07
CA PRO A 412 -12.03 16.92 8.33
C PRO A 412 -12.30 15.66 9.16
N PRO A 413 -11.63 15.38 10.30
CA PRO A 413 -11.93 14.20 11.12
C PRO A 413 -13.27 14.26 11.85
N SER A 414 -13.70 15.46 12.27
CA SER A 414 -15.04 15.65 12.86
C SER A 414 -16.13 15.64 11.80
N LEU A 415 -15.90 16.23 10.63
CA LEU A 415 -16.83 16.14 9.51
C LEU A 415 -17.03 14.68 9.04
N LEU A 416 -15.96 13.91 8.87
CA LEU A 416 -16.08 12.48 8.52
C LEU A 416 -16.84 11.70 9.61
N ALA A 417 -16.60 12.01 10.89
CA ALA A 417 -17.25 11.33 12.00
C ALA A 417 -18.79 11.52 12.03
N THR A 418 -19.34 12.63 11.50
CA THR A 418 -20.80 12.83 11.48
C THR A 418 -21.55 11.93 10.49
N PHE A 419 -20.85 11.30 9.53
CA PHE A 419 -21.46 10.35 8.58
C PHE A 419 -21.30 8.89 9.02
N LEU A 420 -20.38 8.60 9.95
CA LEU A 420 -20.07 7.23 10.37
C LEU A 420 -21.07 6.72 11.42
N GLN A 421 -21.83 5.68 11.07
CA GLN A 421 -22.79 5.05 11.96
C GLN A 421 -22.06 4.35 13.13
N GLY A 422 -22.54 4.60 14.35
CA GLY A 422 -21.98 3.98 15.56
C GLY A 422 -20.68 4.60 16.08
N PHE A 423 -20.24 5.73 15.51
CA PHE A 423 -19.02 6.42 15.94
C PHE A 423 -19.09 6.92 17.40
N ASP A 424 -18.12 6.52 18.23
CA ASP A 424 -18.07 6.84 19.66
C ASP A 424 -16.70 7.39 20.16
N LEU A 425 -15.73 7.60 19.25
CA LEU A 425 -14.34 7.87 19.57
C LEU A 425 -14.07 9.35 19.91
N PHE A 426 -14.65 9.80 21.02
CA PHE A 426 -14.59 11.18 21.52
C PHE A 426 -13.71 11.34 22.78
N ASP A 427 -13.14 12.55 22.95
CA ASP A 427 -12.42 12.95 24.15
C ASP A 427 -13.39 13.42 25.27
N ARG A 428 -12.84 13.81 26.43
CA ARG A 428 -13.65 14.27 27.58
C ARG A 428 -14.36 15.61 27.36
N ASN A 429 -14.04 16.31 26.27
CA ASN A 429 -14.61 17.61 25.90
C ASN A 429 -15.61 17.48 24.73
N GLY A 430 -15.74 16.28 24.12
CA GLY A 430 -16.59 16.01 22.97
C GLY A 430 -15.89 16.11 21.60
N ASN A 431 -14.57 16.31 21.55
CA ASN A 431 -13.81 16.35 20.30
C ASN A 431 -13.52 14.92 19.80
N VAL A 432 -13.43 14.72 18.48
CA VAL A 432 -12.90 13.47 17.89
C VAL A 432 -11.48 13.19 18.38
N THR A 433 -11.19 11.97 18.83
CA THR A 433 -9.82 11.57 19.21
C THR A 433 -8.96 11.21 18.01
N ARG A 434 -7.78 11.82 17.90
CA ARG A 434 -6.71 11.39 16.99
C ARG A 434 -6.14 10.03 17.42
N PRO A 435 -5.75 9.15 16.47
CA PRO A 435 -4.97 7.94 16.75
C PRO A 435 -3.75 8.21 17.65
N GLY A 436 -3.37 7.20 18.44
CA GLY A 436 -2.25 7.26 19.38
C GLY A 436 -2.54 6.61 20.73
N ARG A 437 -3.81 6.28 21.02
CA ARG A 437 -4.14 5.20 21.96
C ARG A 437 -3.78 3.85 21.32
N PRO A 438 -3.49 2.80 22.11
CA PRO A 438 -3.23 1.48 21.56
C PRO A 438 -4.52 0.89 21.00
N ALA A 439 -4.45 0.16 19.89
CA ALA A 439 -5.59 -0.56 19.31
C ALA A 439 -5.38 -2.07 19.48
N ALA A 440 -6.18 -2.71 20.31
CA ALA A 440 -6.09 -4.12 20.66
C ALA A 440 -6.69 -4.99 19.54
N VAL A 441 -5.87 -5.79 18.86
CA VAL A 441 -6.32 -6.74 17.84
C VAL A 441 -6.05 -8.17 18.35
N PRO A 442 -6.95 -8.76 19.16
CA PRO A 442 -6.76 -10.09 19.75
C PRO A 442 -6.88 -11.25 18.75
N GLY A 443 -7.23 -11.00 17.48
CA GLY A 443 -7.59 -12.02 16.47
C GLY A 443 -9.04 -12.50 16.59
N ALA A 444 -9.42 -13.56 15.86
CA ALA A 444 -10.80 -14.03 15.79
C ALA A 444 -11.18 -15.04 16.87
N SER A 445 -12.36 -14.82 17.45
CA SER A 445 -13.18 -15.86 18.09
C SER A 445 -13.41 -17.03 17.12
N ARG A 446 -13.00 -18.25 17.50
CA ARG A 446 -13.02 -19.46 16.66
C ARG A 446 -13.09 -20.74 17.49
N ARG A 447 -13.37 -21.87 16.81
CA ARG A 447 -13.23 -23.24 17.35
C ARG A 447 -11.83 -23.77 17.02
N VAL A 448 -11.18 -24.40 17.99
CA VAL A 448 -9.76 -24.81 17.91
C VAL A 448 -9.48 -25.89 18.97
N SER A 449 -8.44 -26.71 18.82
CA SER A 449 -8.02 -27.67 19.84
C SER A 449 -7.08 -27.05 20.89
N SER A 450 -6.87 -27.74 22.02
CA SER A 450 -5.91 -27.32 23.05
C SER A 450 -4.58 -28.10 22.91
N PRO A 451 -3.41 -27.49 23.15
CA PRO A 451 -3.19 -26.05 23.40
C PRO A 451 -3.31 -25.22 22.13
N VAL A 452 -3.75 -23.97 22.27
CA VAL A 452 -3.85 -23.00 21.17
C VAL A 452 -2.92 -21.81 21.42
N ILE A 453 -2.27 -21.30 20.38
CA ILE A 453 -1.64 -19.98 20.37
C ILE A 453 -2.64 -18.95 19.87
N GLN A 454 -2.81 -17.86 20.62
CA GLN A 454 -3.48 -16.67 20.16
C GLN A 454 -2.45 -15.57 19.94
N ASP A 455 -2.40 -15.04 18.73
CA ASP A 455 -1.50 -13.94 18.38
C ASP A 455 -2.27 -12.66 18.08
N ALA A 456 -1.75 -11.57 18.65
CA ALA A 456 -2.22 -10.21 18.57
C ALA A 456 -1.13 -9.23 18.07
N ALA A 457 -0.10 -9.70 17.35
CA ALA A 457 0.93 -8.87 16.72
C ALA A 457 0.34 -7.75 15.82
N ALA A 458 -0.85 -7.95 15.26
CA ALA A 458 -1.62 -6.94 14.53
C ALA A 458 -2.08 -5.72 15.38
N SER A 459 -1.91 -5.75 16.71
CA SER A 459 -2.28 -4.66 17.62
C SER A 459 -1.34 -3.46 17.45
N VAL A 460 -1.83 -2.40 16.79
CA VAL A 460 -1.02 -1.20 16.51
C VAL A 460 -0.93 -0.27 17.74
N LEU A 461 0.05 0.66 17.68
CA LEU A 461 0.29 1.69 18.70
C LEU A 461 0.53 1.13 20.12
N THR A 462 0.87 -0.16 20.23
CA THR A 462 0.95 -0.91 21.48
C THR A 462 2.40 -1.07 21.95
N SER A 463 2.62 -1.04 23.28
CA SER A 463 3.93 -1.23 23.92
C SER A 463 3.96 -2.40 24.90
N ASN A 464 2.86 -2.71 25.58
CA ASN A 464 2.74 -3.92 26.41
C ASN A 464 1.37 -4.58 26.20
N PHE A 465 1.37 -5.91 26.28
CA PHE A 465 0.20 -6.77 26.19
C PHE A 465 -0.12 -7.35 27.58
N SER A 466 -1.38 -7.64 27.86
CA SER A 466 -1.83 -8.29 29.10
C SER A 466 -3.08 -9.12 28.81
N TRP A 467 -2.92 -10.45 28.78
CA TRP A 467 -3.99 -11.41 28.55
C TRP A 467 -4.55 -11.97 29.86
N ARG A 468 -5.87 -12.14 29.92
CA ARG A 468 -6.53 -12.84 31.02
C ARG A 468 -7.70 -13.70 30.53
N ILE A 469 -7.96 -14.78 31.24
CA ILE A 469 -9.22 -15.52 31.13
C ILE A 469 -10.30 -14.67 31.81
N VAL A 470 -11.39 -14.38 31.11
CA VAL A 470 -12.59 -13.69 31.61
C VAL A 470 -13.59 -14.70 32.15
N SER A 471 -13.76 -15.81 31.42
CA SER A 471 -14.56 -16.97 31.82
C SER A 471 -14.00 -18.26 31.20
N SER A 472 -14.31 -19.38 31.84
CA SER A 472 -13.96 -20.74 31.44
C SER A 472 -15.14 -21.68 31.70
N PRO A 473 -15.13 -22.91 31.17
CA PRO A 473 -16.12 -23.93 31.52
C PRO A 473 -16.10 -24.23 33.03
N ALA A 474 -17.26 -24.63 33.57
CA ALA A 474 -17.39 -24.96 34.99
C ALA A 474 -16.46 -26.14 35.38
N ASN A 475 -15.69 -25.95 36.45
CA ASN A 475 -14.68 -26.90 36.95
C ASN A 475 -13.48 -27.17 36.01
N ALA A 476 -13.34 -26.45 34.90
CA ALA A 476 -12.17 -26.59 34.03
C ALA A 476 -10.94 -25.90 34.62
N SER A 477 -9.83 -26.64 34.74
CA SER A 477 -8.50 -26.05 34.94
C SER A 477 -7.97 -25.54 33.61
N ALA A 478 -7.69 -24.24 33.53
CA ALA A 478 -7.06 -23.63 32.36
C ALA A 478 -5.96 -22.63 32.77
N SER A 479 -5.02 -22.40 31.86
CA SER A 479 -3.85 -21.56 32.09
C SER A 479 -3.45 -20.80 30.83
N LEU A 480 -2.83 -19.64 31.02
CA LEU A 480 -2.20 -18.84 29.98
C LEU A 480 -0.68 -18.85 30.20
N SER A 481 0.08 -19.25 29.19
CA SER A 481 1.52 -19.03 29.13
C SER A 481 1.83 -17.86 28.20
N ASN A 482 2.90 -17.11 28.47
CA ASN A 482 3.26 -15.86 27.77
C ASN A 482 2.16 -14.77 27.82
N ALA A 483 1.39 -14.70 28.90
CA ALA A 483 0.26 -13.77 29.05
C ALA A 483 0.59 -12.26 28.92
N ASN A 484 1.86 -11.86 28.93
CA ASN A 484 2.29 -10.48 28.72
C ASN A 484 2.91 -10.22 27.32
N SER A 485 2.74 -11.17 26.40
CA SER A 485 3.26 -11.14 25.02
C SER A 485 2.16 -10.83 24.00
N SER A 486 2.53 -10.46 22.77
CA SER A 486 1.60 -10.43 21.63
C SER A 486 1.02 -11.82 21.34
N ALA A 487 1.85 -12.87 21.49
CA ALA A 487 1.46 -14.26 21.36
C ALA A 487 1.35 -14.95 22.74
N VAL A 488 0.11 -15.27 23.14
CA VAL A 488 -0.22 -16.04 24.35
C VAL A 488 -0.57 -17.48 23.95
N SER A 489 -0.34 -18.46 24.82
CA SER A 489 -0.92 -19.80 24.63
C SER A 489 -1.88 -20.17 25.75
N LEU A 490 -3.09 -20.57 25.35
CA LEU A 490 -4.15 -21.10 26.21
C LEU A 490 -4.09 -22.63 26.22
N SER A 491 -4.03 -23.21 27.42
CA SER A 491 -4.21 -24.65 27.67
C SER A 491 -5.39 -24.85 28.62
N GLY A 492 -6.31 -25.77 28.29
CA GLY A 492 -7.50 -26.06 29.09
C GLY A 492 -8.30 -27.25 28.55
N ALA A 493 -9.29 -27.70 29.32
CA ALA A 493 -10.25 -28.71 28.86
C ALA A 493 -11.25 -28.15 27.84
N ASP A 494 -11.94 -29.01 27.11
CA ASP A 494 -12.92 -28.61 26.10
C ASP A 494 -14.06 -27.73 26.65
N GLY A 495 -14.55 -26.83 25.79
CA GLY A 495 -15.62 -25.89 26.10
C GLY A 495 -15.29 -24.44 25.73
N VAL A 496 -16.15 -23.52 26.15
CA VAL A 496 -16.09 -22.10 25.77
C VAL A 496 -15.28 -21.30 26.79
N TYR A 497 -14.29 -20.56 26.30
CA TYR A 497 -13.47 -19.61 27.05
C TYR A 497 -13.64 -18.21 26.46
N VAL A 498 -13.78 -17.21 27.32
CA VAL A 498 -13.64 -15.81 26.90
C VAL A 498 -12.27 -15.31 27.37
N LEU A 499 -11.43 -14.87 26.44
CA LEU A 499 -10.16 -14.21 26.73
C LEU A 499 -10.32 -12.69 26.54
N ALA A 500 -9.67 -11.92 27.40
CA ALA A 500 -9.47 -10.48 27.19
C ALA A 500 -8.00 -10.21 26.92
N LEU A 501 -7.72 -9.45 25.86
CA LEU A 501 -6.46 -8.76 25.64
C LEU A 501 -6.61 -7.32 26.10
N THR A 502 -5.77 -6.87 27.02
CA THR A 502 -5.52 -5.45 27.26
C THR A 502 -4.23 -5.05 26.54
N ALA A 503 -4.34 -4.15 25.57
CA ALA A 503 -3.21 -3.51 24.90
C ALA A 503 -2.93 -2.15 25.55
N SER A 504 -1.65 -1.79 25.74
CA SER A 504 -1.28 -0.59 26.51
C SER A 504 -0.08 0.17 25.93
N ASN A 505 -0.10 1.50 26.08
CA ASN A 505 1.01 2.42 25.80
C ASN A 505 0.99 3.61 26.79
N SER A 506 1.85 4.61 26.58
CA SER A 506 1.94 5.79 27.46
C SER A 506 0.72 6.74 27.42
N ARG A 507 -0.14 6.65 26.40
CA ARG A 507 -1.42 7.38 26.27
C ARG A 507 -2.64 6.60 26.81
N GLY A 508 -2.47 5.36 27.26
CA GLY A 508 -3.52 4.60 27.96
C GLY A 508 -3.58 3.13 27.55
N ASN A 509 -4.77 2.56 27.61
CA ASN A 509 -5.05 1.19 27.21
C ASN A 509 -6.37 1.07 26.44
N GLU A 510 -6.54 -0.07 25.79
CA GLU A 510 -7.80 -0.61 25.27
C GLU A 510 -7.90 -2.07 25.72
N THR A 511 -9.11 -2.61 25.88
CA THR A 511 -9.33 -4.03 26.17
C THR A 511 -10.40 -4.60 25.26
N GLN A 512 -10.02 -5.61 24.46
CA GLN A 512 -10.91 -6.34 23.57
C GLN A 512 -11.05 -7.79 24.01
N GLN A 513 -12.18 -8.42 23.68
CA GLN A 513 -12.51 -9.79 24.10
C GLN A 513 -12.77 -10.71 22.91
N ILE A 514 -12.34 -11.97 23.04
CA ILE A 514 -12.58 -13.03 22.07
C ILE A 514 -13.12 -14.28 22.76
N THR A 515 -13.87 -15.08 22.01
CA THR A 515 -14.42 -16.36 22.44
C THR A 515 -13.69 -17.49 21.73
N LEU A 516 -12.90 -18.27 22.46
CA LEU A 516 -12.27 -19.49 21.96
C LEU A 516 -13.06 -20.69 22.45
N THR A 517 -13.54 -21.52 21.52
CA THR A 517 -14.14 -22.81 21.84
C THR A 517 -13.06 -23.87 21.69
N LEU A 518 -12.55 -24.37 22.82
CA LEU A 518 -11.64 -25.50 22.85
C LEU A 518 -12.41 -26.78 22.55
N ASP A 519 -11.92 -27.56 21.60
CA ASP A 519 -12.56 -28.77 21.11
C ASP A 519 -11.49 -29.80 20.67
N SER A 520 -11.35 -30.86 21.45
CA SER A 520 -10.44 -31.97 21.18
C SER A 520 -10.97 -32.96 20.14
N THR A 521 -12.25 -32.83 19.75
CA THR A 521 -12.94 -33.73 18.81
C THR A 521 -12.86 -33.28 17.34
N LEU A 522 -12.20 -32.15 17.07
CA LEU A 522 -11.94 -31.67 15.72
C LEU A 522 -11.17 -32.70 14.88
N VAL A 523 -11.72 -33.03 13.71
CA VAL A 523 -11.09 -33.85 12.68
C VAL A 523 -11.21 -33.14 11.33
N PRO A 524 -10.09 -32.84 10.63
CA PRO A 524 -8.72 -32.89 11.15
C PRO A 524 -8.50 -31.88 12.29
N LYS A 525 -7.39 -32.01 13.04
CA LYS A 525 -7.03 -30.99 14.02
C LYS A 525 -6.51 -29.73 13.31
N PRO A 526 -6.61 -28.54 13.93
CA PRO A 526 -6.08 -27.29 13.39
C PRO A 526 -4.63 -27.28 12.87
N HIS A 527 -3.74 -28.13 13.40
CA HIS A 527 -2.34 -28.27 12.95
C HIS A 527 -2.11 -29.42 11.96
N GLU A 528 -3.17 -30.18 11.65
CA GLU A 528 -3.21 -31.22 10.62
C GLU A 528 -3.86 -30.71 9.32
N LEU A 529 -4.42 -29.49 9.34
CA LEU A 529 -5.04 -28.82 8.20
C LEU A 529 -4.02 -28.47 7.10
N ASP A 530 -4.32 -28.85 5.86
CA ASP A 530 -3.54 -28.44 4.69
C ASP A 530 -4.38 -27.86 3.55
N PHE A 531 -3.70 -27.24 2.57
CA PHE A 531 -4.39 -26.61 1.44
C PHE A 531 -5.08 -27.66 0.56
N ALA A 532 -4.32 -28.68 0.14
CA ALA A 532 -4.76 -29.64 -0.87
C ALA A 532 -5.94 -30.49 -0.40
N THR A 533 -6.05 -30.77 0.89
CA THR A 533 -7.15 -31.55 1.47
C THR A 533 -8.29 -30.63 1.90
N ASP A 534 -8.04 -29.69 2.81
CA ASP A 534 -9.13 -29.01 3.54
C ASP A 534 -9.55 -27.69 2.91
N VAL A 535 -8.60 -26.89 2.42
CA VAL A 535 -8.90 -25.56 1.86
C VAL A 535 -9.48 -25.67 0.45
N ARG A 536 -8.92 -26.55 -0.39
CA ARG A 536 -9.48 -26.88 -1.72
C ARG A 536 -10.93 -27.34 -1.58
N ASP A 537 -11.22 -28.21 -0.61
CA ASP A 537 -12.58 -28.68 -0.34
C ASP A 537 -13.49 -27.56 0.19
N VAL A 538 -12.99 -26.60 0.98
CA VAL A 538 -13.76 -25.39 1.35
C VAL A 538 -14.07 -24.49 0.15
N LEU A 539 -13.13 -24.32 -0.78
CA LEU A 539 -13.29 -23.50 -1.99
C LEU A 539 -14.27 -24.13 -3.00
N ASN A 540 -14.25 -25.46 -3.11
CA ASN A 540 -15.11 -26.22 -4.04
C ASN A 540 -16.48 -26.58 -3.46
N THR A 541 -16.62 -26.77 -2.14
CA THR A 541 -17.92 -27.10 -1.51
C THR A 541 -18.84 -25.88 -1.52
N PRO A 542 -20.06 -25.95 -2.10
CA PRO A 542 -21.02 -24.86 -2.06
C PRO A 542 -21.34 -24.38 -0.64
N GLY A 543 -21.48 -23.07 -0.44
CA GLY A 543 -22.18 -22.50 0.73
C GLY A 543 -23.69 -22.55 0.53
N ALA A 544 -24.44 -21.69 1.24
CA ALA A 544 -25.90 -21.61 1.10
C ALA A 544 -26.38 -21.23 -0.32
N ASN A 545 -25.49 -20.67 -1.17
CA ASN A 545 -25.81 -20.21 -2.52
C ASN A 545 -24.94 -20.82 -3.65
N ARG A 546 -23.59 -20.76 -3.54
CA ARG A 546 -22.62 -21.22 -4.56
C ARG A 546 -21.28 -21.63 -3.91
N SER A 547 -20.38 -22.27 -4.65
CA SER A 547 -18.97 -22.47 -4.23
C SER A 547 -18.08 -21.31 -4.69
N CYS A 548 -16.90 -21.14 -4.09
CA CYS A 548 -15.95 -20.11 -4.51
C CYS A 548 -15.49 -20.36 -5.96
N SER A 549 -15.08 -21.60 -6.27
CA SER A 549 -14.62 -22.00 -7.61
C SER A 549 -15.68 -21.83 -8.71
N SER A 550 -16.98 -21.92 -8.39
CA SER A 550 -18.06 -21.76 -9.39
C SER A 550 -18.12 -20.37 -10.03
N CYS A 551 -17.64 -19.33 -9.33
CA CYS A 551 -17.47 -17.98 -9.89
C CYS A 551 -15.99 -17.66 -10.16
N HIS A 552 -15.07 -18.12 -9.31
CA HIS A 552 -13.63 -17.92 -9.47
C HIS A 552 -13.01 -19.02 -10.34
N ASN A 553 -13.32 -19.01 -11.65
CA ASN A 553 -12.65 -19.87 -12.63
C ASN A 553 -12.52 -19.17 -13.99
N ALA A 554 -11.54 -19.61 -14.79
CA ALA A 554 -11.22 -19.01 -16.08
C ALA A 554 -12.32 -19.18 -17.15
N GLY A 555 -13.29 -20.09 -16.95
CA GLY A 555 -14.43 -20.32 -17.84
C GLY A 555 -15.75 -19.67 -17.37
N SER A 556 -15.72 -18.86 -16.32
CA SER A 556 -16.91 -18.23 -15.74
C SER A 556 -17.46 -17.08 -16.57
N GLU A 557 -18.72 -16.69 -16.30
CA GLU A 557 -19.32 -15.45 -16.81
C GLU A 557 -18.64 -14.18 -16.28
N PHE A 558 -17.83 -14.30 -15.22
CA PHE A 558 -17.18 -13.21 -14.50
C PHE A 558 -15.74 -12.98 -15.00
N THR A 559 -15.60 -12.53 -16.25
CA THR A 559 -14.30 -12.15 -16.81
C THR A 559 -13.60 -11.08 -15.97
N GLY A 560 -12.27 -11.15 -15.88
CA GLY A 560 -11.44 -10.14 -15.20
C GLY A 560 -11.16 -10.41 -13.72
N ILE A 561 -11.73 -11.48 -13.15
CA ILE A 561 -11.50 -11.85 -11.74
C ILE A 561 -9.98 -12.02 -11.47
N PRO A 562 -9.43 -11.41 -10.39
CA PRO A 562 -7.99 -11.44 -10.11
C PRO A 562 -7.44 -12.73 -9.46
N VAL A 563 -8.23 -13.80 -9.29
CA VAL A 563 -7.82 -15.08 -8.68
C VAL A 563 -8.76 -16.22 -9.09
N PHE A 564 -8.22 -17.38 -9.47
CA PHE A 564 -9.00 -18.57 -9.84
C PHE A 564 -8.81 -19.68 -8.82
N PHE A 565 -9.93 -20.26 -8.38
CA PHE A 565 -10.02 -21.26 -7.32
C PHE A 565 -10.45 -22.64 -7.83
N ASP A 566 -10.40 -22.90 -9.15
CA ASP A 566 -10.72 -24.20 -9.73
C ASP A 566 -9.50 -25.11 -9.87
N ASP A 567 -9.72 -26.42 -9.74
CA ASP A 567 -8.68 -27.45 -9.66
C ASP A 567 -7.83 -27.62 -10.94
N ASN A 568 -8.16 -26.92 -12.04
CA ASN A 568 -7.37 -26.87 -13.27
C ASN A 568 -6.34 -25.73 -13.28
N ASN A 569 -6.40 -24.80 -12.31
CA ASN A 569 -5.42 -23.74 -12.15
C ASN A 569 -4.09 -24.34 -11.63
N PRO A 570 -2.98 -24.33 -12.41
CA PRO A 570 -1.71 -24.88 -11.93
C PRO A 570 -1.13 -24.07 -10.76
N ASP A 571 -1.44 -22.77 -10.70
CA ASP A 571 -0.98 -21.86 -9.66
C ASP A 571 -1.89 -21.85 -8.42
N LEU A 572 -2.88 -22.75 -8.31
CA LEU A 572 -4.00 -22.65 -7.37
C LEU A 572 -3.60 -22.37 -5.91
N TYR A 573 -2.62 -23.09 -5.36
CA TYR A 573 -2.15 -22.89 -3.98
C TYR A 573 -1.56 -21.48 -3.78
N LYS A 574 -0.76 -21.01 -4.74
CA LYS A 574 -0.17 -19.68 -4.76
C LYS A 574 -1.23 -18.59 -4.92
N ASP A 575 -2.18 -18.77 -5.84
CA ASP A 575 -3.36 -17.91 -6.03
C ASP A 575 -4.16 -17.71 -4.73
N VAL A 576 -4.21 -18.73 -3.87
CA VAL A 576 -4.85 -18.68 -2.54
C VAL A 576 -3.93 -18.01 -1.50
N LEU A 577 -2.63 -18.34 -1.46
CA LEU A 577 -1.64 -17.68 -0.58
C LEU A 577 -1.51 -16.17 -0.84
N GLU A 578 -1.62 -15.74 -2.09
CA GLU A 578 -1.69 -14.33 -2.49
C GLU A 578 -2.83 -13.56 -1.78
N ARG A 579 -3.84 -14.26 -1.24
CA ARG A 579 -4.99 -13.69 -0.52
C ARG A 579 -4.91 -13.83 0.99
N VAL A 580 -3.81 -14.38 1.52
CA VAL A 580 -3.50 -14.52 2.95
C VAL A 580 -2.73 -13.30 3.46
N ASN A 581 -2.96 -12.95 4.72
CA ASN A 581 -2.24 -11.93 5.47
C ASN A 581 -1.61 -12.57 6.72
N PHE A 582 -0.34 -12.96 6.67
CA PHE A 582 0.28 -13.67 7.80
C PHE A 582 0.49 -12.78 9.04
N ALA A 583 0.54 -11.46 8.89
CA ALA A 583 0.72 -10.51 10.00
C ALA A 583 -0.60 -10.10 10.69
N ASP A 584 -1.72 -10.13 9.95
CA ASP A 584 -3.09 -9.91 10.46
C ASP A 584 -4.03 -10.95 9.81
N PRO A 585 -4.01 -12.23 10.27
CA PRO A 585 -4.73 -13.35 9.64
C PRO A 585 -6.20 -13.07 9.35
N GLU A 586 -6.89 -12.38 10.26
CA GLU A 586 -8.29 -12.00 10.13
C GLU A 586 -8.55 -10.92 9.05
N ASN A 587 -7.53 -10.15 8.66
CA ASN A 587 -7.57 -9.16 7.57
C ASN A 587 -7.21 -9.77 6.18
N SER A 588 -6.89 -11.06 6.11
CA SER A 588 -6.71 -11.81 4.84
C SER A 588 -7.88 -11.56 3.89
N GLN A 589 -7.60 -11.27 2.61
CA GLN A 589 -8.65 -11.10 1.61
C GLN A 589 -9.52 -12.35 1.48
N LEU A 590 -8.92 -13.53 1.58
CA LEU A 590 -9.58 -14.84 1.55
C LEU A 590 -10.72 -14.97 2.59
N LEU A 591 -10.60 -14.28 3.73
CA LEU A 591 -11.64 -14.24 4.78
C LEU A 591 -12.53 -13.01 4.63
N ARG A 592 -11.94 -11.82 4.46
CA ARG A 592 -12.66 -10.54 4.55
C ARG A 592 -13.54 -10.24 3.34
N LYS A 593 -13.15 -10.64 2.11
CA LYS A 593 -14.00 -10.44 0.93
C LYS A 593 -15.31 -11.23 1.04
N PRO A 594 -15.33 -12.58 1.13
CA PRO A 594 -16.57 -13.36 1.09
C PRO A 594 -17.46 -13.20 2.34
N ALA A 595 -16.94 -12.67 3.45
CA ALA A 595 -17.72 -12.38 4.65
C ALA A 595 -18.49 -11.04 4.61
N ASN A 596 -18.38 -10.23 3.54
CA ASN A 596 -18.97 -8.88 3.46
C ASN A 596 -19.60 -8.59 2.08
N LEU A 597 -20.49 -7.60 2.02
CA LEU A 597 -21.22 -7.25 0.77
C LEU A 597 -20.30 -6.78 -0.36
N GLN A 598 -19.13 -6.21 -0.03
CA GLN A 598 -18.11 -5.82 -1.00
C GLN A 598 -17.45 -7.01 -1.71
N HIS A 599 -17.87 -8.25 -1.47
CA HIS A 599 -17.52 -9.40 -2.30
C HIS A 599 -17.95 -9.23 -3.77
N GLY A 600 -19.17 -8.71 -3.99
CA GLY A 600 -19.86 -8.70 -5.27
C GLY A 600 -20.74 -9.92 -5.52
N GLY A 601 -20.31 -11.11 -5.07
CA GLY A 601 -21.19 -12.29 -4.97
C GLY A 601 -22.12 -12.29 -3.75
N GLY A 602 -22.29 -11.16 -3.07
CA GLY A 602 -22.88 -11.08 -1.73
C GLY A 602 -22.05 -11.80 -0.66
N ILE A 603 -22.61 -11.96 0.54
CA ILE A 603 -21.98 -12.73 1.62
C ILE A 603 -22.06 -14.23 1.28
N VAL A 604 -20.92 -14.92 1.32
CA VAL A 604 -20.73 -16.35 1.03
C VAL A 604 -20.02 -17.07 2.20
N LEU A 605 -19.58 -16.31 3.20
CA LEU A 605 -18.93 -16.80 4.42
C LEU A 605 -19.59 -16.16 5.65
N ASP A 606 -20.91 -16.30 5.79
CA ASP A 606 -21.65 -15.70 6.90
C ASP A 606 -21.29 -16.38 8.22
N ARG A 607 -20.76 -15.58 9.17
CA ARG A 607 -20.35 -16.05 10.49
C ARG A 607 -21.52 -16.34 11.42
N ALA A 608 -22.74 -15.91 11.09
CA ALA A 608 -23.97 -16.30 11.76
C ALA A 608 -24.48 -17.69 11.33
N VAL A 609 -24.13 -18.14 10.12
CA VAL A 609 -24.48 -19.47 9.62
C VAL A 609 -23.49 -20.50 10.14
N ALA A 610 -23.97 -21.58 10.74
CA ALA A 610 -23.11 -22.55 11.43
C ALA A 610 -22.11 -23.25 10.50
N GLU A 611 -22.54 -23.60 9.29
CA GLU A 611 -21.72 -24.29 8.27
C GLU A 611 -20.68 -23.34 7.64
N GLU A 612 -21.05 -22.10 7.35
CA GLU A 612 -20.13 -21.12 6.77
C GLU A 612 -19.14 -20.59 7.82
N ASN A 613 -19.56 -20.43 9.08
CA ASN A 613 -18.63 -20.23 10.19
C ASN A 613 -17.72 -21.46 10.40
N ALA A 614 -18.15 -22.70 10.12
CA ALA A 614 -17.26 -23.86 10.15
C ALA A 614 -16.17 -23.75 9.06
N LYS A 615 -16.54 -23.39 7.81
CA LYS A 615 -15.58 -23.06 6.75
C LYS A 615 -14.61 -21.94 7.14
N PHE A 616 -15.11 -20.88 7.78
CA PHE A 616 -14.27 -19.81 8.34
C PHE A 616 -13.27 -20.36 9.37
N ASN A 617 -13.71 -21.25 10.28
CA ASN A 617 -12.82 -21.89 11.27
C ASN A 617 -11.72 -22.74 10.60
N THR A 618 -12.01 -23.46 9.52
CA THR A 618 -11.00 -24.18 8.72
C THR A 618 -9.96 -23.20 8.17
N LEU A 619 -10.40 -22.18 7.41
CA LEU A 619 -9.51 -21.22 6.75
C LEU A 619 -8.63 -20.45 7.75
N ILE A 620 -9.20 -19.90 8.84
CA ILE A 620 -8.41 -19.13 9.82
C ILE A 620 -7.43 -20.00 10.61
N ASN A 621 -7.77 -21.26 10.90
CA ASN A 621 -6.85 -22.17 11.57
C ASN A 621 -5.72 -22.60 10.64
N TRP A 622 -5.99 -22.92 9.38
CA TRP A 622 -4.96 -23.21 8.37
C TRP A 622 -3.98 -22.03 8.21
N ILE A 623 -4.48 -20.80 8.01
CA ILE A 623 -3.63 -19.59 7.96
C ILE A 623 -2.77 -19.45 9.22
N ARG A 624 -3.37 -19.60 10.41
CA ARG A 624 -2.67 -19.47 11.69
C ARG A 624 -1.70 -20.61 12.02
N ASN A 625 -1.68 -21.69 11.24
CA ASN A 625 -0.66 -22.75 11.28
C ASN A 625 0.38 -22.62 10.15
N GLY A 626 0.44 -21.47 9.48
CA GLY A 626 1.42 -21.18 8.43
C GLY A 626 0.95 -21.51 7.01
N ALA A 627 -0.35 -21.79 6.83
CA ALA A 627 -0.97 -22.09 5.54
C ALA A 627 -0.29 -23.20 4.71
N PRO A 628 0.07 -24.37 5.30
CA PRO A 628 0.83 -25.41 4.60
C PRO A 628 0.07 -25.98 3.40
N CYS A 629 0.81 -26.37 2.36
CA CYS A 629 0.21 -26.90 1.14
C CYS A 629 -0.40 -28.30 1.32
N GLY A 630 0.33 -29.21 1.95
CA GLY A 630 -0.02 -30.64 2.04
C GLY A 630 0.98 -31.49 1.27
N SER A 631 0.55 -32.67 0.81
CA SER A 631 1.41 -33.63 0.10
C SER A 631 0.85 -34.10 -1.25
N ASP A 632 -0.07 -33.34 -1.85
CA ASP A 632 -0.65 -33.64 -3.17
C ASP A 632 0.20 -32.99 -4.29
N PRO A 633 0.97 -33.76 -5.08
CA PRO A 633 1.87 -33.21 -6.09
C PRO A 633 1.15 -32.56 -7.29
N GLN A 634 -0.18 -32.63 -7.37
CA GLN A 634 -0.93 -31.80 -8.33
C GLN A 634 -0.93 -30.31 -7.93
N PHE A 635 -0.84 -30.00 -6.63
CA PHE A 635 -0.99 -28.63 -6.09
C PHE A 635 0.22 -28.17 -5.26
N CYS A 636 1.07 -29.10 -4.83
CA CYS A 636 2.18 -28.87 -3.90
C CYS A 636 3.49 -29.43 -4.49
N ASN A 637 4.29 -28.56 -5.10
CA ASN A 637 5.60 -28.88 -5.68
C ASN A 637 6.71 -27.99 -5.07
#